data_AF-A0A671FAP5-F1
#
_entry.id   AF-A0A671FAP5-F1
#
_cell.length_a   1.000
_cell.length_b   1.000
_cell.length_c   1.000
_cell.angle_alpha   90.00
_cell.angle_beta   90.00
_cell.angle_gamma   90.00
#
_symmetry.space_group_name_H-M   'P 1'
#
loop_
_entity.id
_entity.type
_entity.pdbx_description
1 polymer ?
#
loop_
_entity_poly.entity_id
_entity_poly.type
_entity_poly.pdbx_seq_one_letter_code
_entity_poly.pdbx_strand_id
1 'polypeptide(L)'
;SCRCGVKWEGEAGTHCPVCLSIVPRPFVEARAAAHGLSMYEEIGFQKDSQGEYKAPQCIHMDCLRWVKRDSYLPVGSHNLKAAAKAKLGYDPVELDPEDMCRMATEQPQTLATYSVSDAVATYYLYMKYVHPFIFALCTIIPMEPDEVLRKGSGTLCEALLMVQAFHANIIFPNKQEQEFNKMTSDGHVLDSETYVGGHVEALESGVFRSDIPCRFRMNPAAFDFLLQRVEKTMRHAIEEEEKVPMEQVTNFQEVCDQIKNKLTSLKDVPNRIECPLIYHLDVGAMYPNIILTNRLQPSAMVDEATCAACDFNKPGANCQRKMAWQWRGEFMPASRSEYHRIRHQLESEKFPPLTPEGPARAFHELSREEQAKYEKRRLADYCRKAYKKIHVTKVEERLTTICQRENSFYVDTVRAFRDRRYEFKGLHKVWKKKLCAAVEAGDAAEVRRCRNMEVLYESLQLAHKCILNSFYGYVMRKGARWYSMEMAGIVCFTGASIITQARELIEQIGRPLELDTDGIWCVLPNSFPENFVIKTSCMKKPKVTISYPGAMLNIMVKEGFTNEQYQELAEPASLTYVTRSENSIFFEVDGPYLAMILPASKEEGKKLKKRYAVFNEDGSLAELKGFEVKRRGELQLIKIFQSSVFEAFLKGSTLEEVYDSVAKVADYWLDVLYRLILVKCQHMLSSSASRVPLHFCVQ
;
A
#
# COMPACT_ATOMS: atom_id res chain seq x y z
N SER A 1 48.90 8.95 -26.54
CA SER A 1 49.91 9.08 -25.48
C SER A 1 49.24 9.62 -24.22
N CYS A 2 48.66 8.72 -23.42
CA CYS A 2 47.95 9.10 -22.20
C CYS A 2 48.90 9.12 -21.00
N ARG A 3 49.18 10.32 -20.49
CA ARG A 3 49.58 10.55 -19.11
C ARG A 3 48.79 11.76 -18.61
N CYS A 4 47.97 11.55 -17.60
CA CYS A 4 47.72 12.48 -16.50
C CYS A 4 46.77 11.76 -15.53
N GLY A 5 47.35 11.21 -14.47
CA GLY A 5 46.62 10.73 -13.32
C GLY A 5 46.12 11.92 -12.50
N VAL A 6 44.88 11.82 -12.04
CA VAL A 6 44.36 12.63 -10.94
C VAL A 6 43.94 11.66 -9.86
N LYS A 7 44.69 11.66 -8.75
CA LYS A 7 44.32 10.97 -7.51
C LYS A 7 43.11 11.68 -6.92
N TRP A 8 42.04 10.94 -6.67
CA TRP A 8 40.99 11.34 -5.74
C TRP A 8 41.39 10.82 -4.36
N GLU A 9 41.83 11.72 -3.48
CA GLU A 9 41.90 11.45 -2.04
C GLU A 9 40.56 11.94 -1.44
N GLY A 10 39.68 10.99 -1.15
CA GLY A 10 38.42 11.17 -0.46
C GLY A 10 38.10 9.89 0.30
N GLU A 11 37.80 10.03 1.59
CA GLU A 11 37.77 9.01 2.63
C GLU A 11 37.20 7.64 2.24
N ALA A 12 37.96 6.60 2.58
CA ALA A 12 37.59 5.21 2.42
C ALA A 12 36.41 4.84 3.32
N GLY A 13 35.43 4.12 2.74
CA GLY A 13 34.45 3.34 3.51
C GLY A 13 33.00 3.75 3.33
N THR A 14 32.46 3.69 2.11
CA THR A 14 31.04 3.41 1.87
C THR A 14 30.89 2.80 0.47
N HIS A 15 30.20 1.66 0.36
CA HIS A 15 29.79 1.10 -0.94
C HIS A 15 29.06 2.18 -1.74
N CYS A 16 29.62 2.56 -2.89
CA CYS A 16 29.08 3.57 -3.80
C CYS A 16 27.69 3.13 -4.32
N PRO A 17 26.58 3.76 -3.92
CA PRO A 17 25.26 3.46 -4.45
C PRO A 17 24.96 4.46 -5.57
N VAL A 18 25.73 4.41 -6.67
CA VAL A 18 25.63 5.44 -7.73
C VAL A 18 25.61 4.80 -9.11
N CYS A 19 24.54 4.05 -9.40
CA CYS A 19 24.13 3.79 -10.78
C CYS A 19 22.62 3.98 -10.88
N LEU A 20 22.19 4.76 -11.88
CA LEU A 20 20.82 5.04 -12.34
C LEU A 20 20.03 6.22 -11.76
N SER A 21 20.36 6.84 -10.62
CA SER A 21 19.51 7.93 -10.09
C SER A 21 19.99 9.37 -10.32
N ILE A 22 21.31 9.58 -10.43
CA ILE A 22 21.90 10.92 -10.26
C ILE A 22 22.96 11.21 -11.34
N VAL A 23 23.40 10.23 -12.12
CA VAL A 23 24.67 10.38 -12.86
C VAL A 23 24.58 11.19 -14.16
N PRO A 24 23.59 11.06 -15.06
CA PRO A 24 23.78 11.57 -16.42
C PRO A 24 23.99 13.08 -16.48
N ARG A 25 23.11 13.87 -15.84
CA ARG A 25 23.14 15.33 -16.01
C ARG A 25 24.22 16.05 -15.18
N PRO A 26 24.44 15.76 -13.88
CA PRO A 26 25.65 16.20 -13.15
C PRO A 26 26.94 15.84 -13.86
N PHE A 27 27.05 14.61 -14.37
CA PHE A 27 28.25 14.18 -15.07
C PHE A 27 28.43 14.97 -16.38
N VAL A 28 27.37 15.08 -17.20
CA VAL A 28 27.42 15.85 -18.46
C VAL A 28 27.72 17.32 -18.21
N GLU A 29 27.10 17.97 -17.22
CA GLU A 29 27.37 19.36 -16.85
C GLU A 29 28.84 19.55 -16.43
N ALA A 30 29.36 18.70 -15.54
CA ALA A 30 30.75 18.78 -15.10
C ALA A 30 31.74 18.51 -16.24
N ARG A 31 31.44 17.59 -17.15
CA ARG A 31 32.27 17.32 -18.33
C ARG A 31 32.19 18.45 -19.35
N ALA A 32 31.02 19.05 -19.58
CA ALA A 32 30.86 20.22 -20.43
C ALA A 32 31.70 21.39 -19.89
N ALA A 33 31.59 21.68 -18.58
CA ALA A 33 32.37 22.73 -17.93
C ALA A 33 33.88 22.49 -18.04
N ALA A 34 34.34 21.24 -17.89
CA ALA A 34 35.75 20.88 -18.08
C ALA A 34 36.28 21.13 -19.50
N HIS A 35 35.38 21.17 -20.50
CA HIS A 35 35.68 21.50 -21.90
C HIS A 35 35.31 22.93 -22.29
N GLY A 36 35.00 23.80 -21.30
CA GLY A 36 34.64 25.20 -21.55
C GLY A 36 33.25 25.41 -22.14
N LEU A 37 32.35 24.43 -22.04
CA LEU A 37 30.98 24.49 -22.53
C LEU A 37 30.00 24.71 -21.38
N SER A 38 29.01 25.58 -21.58
CA SER A 38 27.92 25.82 -20.63
C SER A 38 26.68 25.02 -21.04
N MET A 39 26.31 23.99 -20.24
CA MET A 39 25.12 23.18 -20.55
C MET A 39 23.82 24.01 -20.58
N TYR A 40 23.76 25.09 -19.80
CA TYR A 40 22.62 25.99 -19.81
C TYR A 40 22.53 26.80 -21.11
N GLU A 41 23.65 27.34 -21.61
CA GLU A 41 23.65 28.10 -22.86
C GLU A 41 23.39 27.20 -24.08
N GLU A 42 23.93 25.98 -24.06
CA GLU A 42 23.80 25.03 -25.18
C GLU A 42 22.39 24.41 -25.29
N ILE A 43 21.81 23.98 -24.16
CA ILE A 43 20.55 23.20 -24.17
C ILE A 43 19.51 23.64 -23.12
N GLY A 44 19.77 24.72 -22.36
CA GLY A 44 18.85 25.32 -21.39
C GLY A 44 18.60 24.54 -20.11
N PHE A 45 19.38 23.49 -19.84
CA PHE A 45 19.26 22.71 -18.60
C PHE A 45 20.11 23.32 -17.48
N GLN A 46 19.51 23.48 -16.30
CA GLN A 46 20.19 23.92 -15.09
C GLN A 46 19.59 23.24 -13.85
N LYS A 47 20.33 23.26 -12.74
CA LYS A 47 19.84 22.78 -11.44
C LYS A 47 18.87 23.77 -10.82
N ASP A 48 17.79 23.26 -10.23
CA ASP A 48 16.96 24.02 -9.31
C ASP A 48 17.53 24.00 -7.88
N SER A 49 16.81 24.62 -6.94
CA SER A 49 17.20 24.66 -5.52
C SER A 49 17.23 23.29 -4.83
N GLN A 50 16.65 22.26 -5.44
CA GLN A 50 16.68 20.87 -4.96
C GLN A 50 17.78 20.04 -5.64
N GLY A 51 18.61 20.67 -6.48
CA GLY A 51 19.67 20.01 -7.24
C GLY A 51 19.15 19.19 -8.43
N GLU A 52 17.90 19.39 -8.84
CA GLU A 52 17.27 18.67 -9.94
C GLU A 52 17.38 19.46 -11.24
N TYR A 53 17.67 18.78 -12.35
CA TYR A 53 17.80 19.42 -13.64
C TYR A 53 16.46 19.64 -14.32
N LYS A 54 16.24 20.88 -14.75
CA LYS A 54 15.04 21.33 -15.45
C LYS A 54 15.42 22.27 -16.61
N ALA A 55 14.55 22.37 -17.59
CA ALA A 55 14.66 23.30 -18.71
C ALA A 55 13.28 23.85 -19.06
N PRO A 56 13.15 25.14 -19.41
CA PRO A 56 11.86 25.73 -19.81
C PRO A 56 11.25 25.08 -21.06
N GLN A 57 12.07 24.76 -22.06
CA GLN A 57 11.64 24.23 -23.35
C GLN A 57 11.44 22.71 -23.40
N CYS A 58 11.89 21.97 -22.38
CA CYS A 58 11.88 20.51 -22.41
C CYS A 58 11.67 19.92 -21.02
N ILE A 59 10.68 19.04 -20.90
CA ILE A 59 10.33 18.40 -19.63
C ILE A 59 11.28 17.23 -19.35
N HIS A 60 11.89 17.25 -18.17
CA HIS A 60 12.79 16.19 -17.76
C HIS A 60 12.04 15.05 -17.06
N MET A 61 11.70 14.03 -17.83
CA MET A 61 10.96 12.85 -17.37
C MET A 61 11.89 11.77 -16.79
N ASP A 62 12.32 11.96 -15.55
CA ASP A 62 13.09 10.95 -14.80
C ASP A 62 12.21 9.74 -14.43
N CYS A 63 12.30 8.68 -15.24
CA CYS A 63 11.52 7.45 -15.06
C CYS A 63 11.74 6.81 -13.68
N LEU A 64 12.88 7.03 -13.03
CA LEU A 64 13.13 6.47 -11.70
C LEU A 64 12.19 7.05 -10.64
N ARG A 65 11.76 8.30 -10.80
CA ARG A 65 10.77 8.93 -9.89
C ARG A 65 9.44 8.19 -9.96
N TRP A 66 8.99 7.87 -11.17
CA TRP A 66 7.80 7.05 -11.39
C TRP A 66 8.00 5.62 -10.86
N VAL A 67 9.16 4.99 -11.12
CA VAL A 67 9.47 3.65 -10.61
C VAL A 67 9.37 3.61 -9.08
N LYS A 68 9.92 4.60 -8.38
CA LYS A 68 9.89 4.64 -6.92
C LYS A 68 8.50 4.90 -6.35
N ARG A 69 7.70 5.76 -6.99
CA ARG A 69 6.43 6.24 -6.45
C ARG A 69 5.21 5.43 -6.92
N ASP A 70 5.13 5.12 -8.20
CA ASP A 70 3.87 4.70 -8.86
C ASP A 70 3.95 3.29 -9.47
N SER A 71 5.13 2.67 -9.57
CA SER A 71 5.24 1.36 -10.23
C SER A 71 4.69 0.18 -9.42
N TYR A 72 4.48 0.36 -8.10
CA TYR A 72 4.20 -0.69 -7.11
C TYR A 72 5.27 -1.80 -7.05
N LEU A 73 6.45 -1.57 -7.63
CA LEU A 73 7.58 -2.48 -7.50
C LEU A 73 8.20 -2.34 -6.11
N PRO A 74 8.65 -3.46 -5.50
CA PRO A 74 9.38 -3.39 -4.25
C PRO A 74 10.70 -2.65 -4.46
N VAL A 75 11.23 -2.05 -3.39
CA VAL A 75 12.48 -1.25 -3.43
C VAL A 75 13.66 -2.03 -4.03
N GLY A 76 13.68 -3.36 -3.88
CA GLY A 76 14.69 -4.24 -4.50
C GLY A 76 14.67 -4.28 -6.02
N SER A 77 13.53 -3.93 -6.62
CA SER A 77 13.28 -3.99 -8.06
C SER A 77 13.21 -2.59 -8.71
N HIS A 78 13.74 -1.56 -8.05
CA HIS A 78 13.76 -0.18 -8.57
C HIS A 78 14.91 0.09 -9.55
N ASN A 79 15.83 -0.86 -9.74
CA ASN A 79 16.86 -0.76 -10.78
C ASN A 79 16.25 -0.97 -12.18
N LEU A 80 16.91 -0.44 -13.21
CA LEU A 80 16.39 -0.48 -14.58
C LEU A 80 16.14 -1.89 -15.08
N LYS A 81 17.06 -2.83 -14.81
CA LYS A 81 16.91 -4.22 -15.23
C LYS A 81 15.65 -4.87 -14.67
N ALA A 82 15.48 -4.82 -13.36
CA ALA A 82 14.33 -5.40 -12.68
C ALA A 82 13.02 -4.69 -13.06
N ALA A 83 13.05 -3.36 -13.23
CA ALA A 83 11.90 -2.59 -13.67
C ALA A 83 11.50 -2.95 -15.12
N ALA A 84 12.48 -3.06 -16.03
CA ALA A 84 12.25 -3.48 -17.41
C ALA A 84 11.75 -4.92 -17.49
N LYS A 85 12.33 -5.85 -16.71
CA LYS A 85 11.84 -7.24 -16.63
C LYS A 85 10.40 -7.31 -16.15
N ALA A 86 10.08 -6.59 -15.07
CA ALA A 86 8.75 -6.63 -14.46
C ALA A 86 7.68 -5.89 -15.28
N LYS A 87 8.04 -4.81 -15.98
CA LYS A 87 7.07 -3.97 -16.72
C LYS A 87 7.09 -4.22 -18.22
N LEU A 88 8.26 -4.39 -18.84
CA LEU A 88 8.39 -4.60 -20.28
C LEU A 88 8.38 -6.07 -20.69
N GLY A 89 8.60 -7.00 -19.76
CA GLY A 89 8.48 -8.44 -20.01
C GLY A 89 9.65 -9.07 -20.77
N TYR A 90 10.83 -8.43 -20.78
CA TYR A 90 12.06 -9.00 -21.35
C TYR A 90 13.24 -8.78 -20.38
N ASP A 91 14.32 -9.55 -20.54
CA ASP A 91 15.53 -9.41 -19.73
C ASP A 91 16.57 -8.53 -20.47
N PRO A 92 16.88 -7.31 -20.00
CA PRO A 92 17.90 -6.47 -20.60
C PRO A 92 19.31 -7.07 -20.46
N VAL A 93 20.22 -6.63 -21.33
CA VAL A 93 21.65 -6.97 -21.21
C VAL A 93 22.18 -6.45 -19.87
N GLU A 94 22.88 -7.30 -19.13
CA GLU A 94 23.52 -6.95 -17.86
C GLU A 94 25.03 -7.08 -17.98
N LEU A 95 25.74 -6.14 -17.36
CA LEU A 95 27.19 -6.04 -17.37
C LEU A 95 27.65 -5.53 -16.01
N ASP A 96 28.74 -6.09 -15.49
CA ASP A 96 29.31 -5.67 -14.21
C ASP A 96 29.95 -4.26 -14.35
N PRO A 97 29.54 -3.26 -13.55
CA PRO A 97 30.13 -1.92 -13.63
C PRO A 97 31.65 -1.88 -13.56
N GLU A 98 32.29 -2.81 -12.81
CA GLU A 98 33.75 -2.87 -12.66
C GLU A 98 34.45 -3.29 -13.96
N ASP A 99 33.76 -4.03 -14.84
CA ASP A 99 34.30 -4.46 -16.12
C ASP A 99 34.15 -3.38 -17.21
N MET A 100 33.27 -2.39 -17.04
CA MET A 100 32.93 -1.40 -18.07
C MET A 100 34.17 -0.68 -18.64
N CYS A 101 35.08 -0.20 -17.78
CA CYS A 101 36.28 0.54 -18.20
C CYS A 101 37.25 -0.34 -18.99
N ARG A 102 37.42 -1.60 -18.56
CA ARG A 102 38.27 -2.58 -19.26
C ARG A 102 37.66 -2.96 -20.61
N MET A 103 36.36 -3.26 -20.63
CA MET A 103 35.61 -3.60 -21.83
C MET A 103 35.55 -2.48 -22.86
N ALA A 104 35.68 -1.22 -22.46
CA ALA A 104 35.80 -0.12 -23.41
C ALA A 104 37.00 -0.27 -24.37
N THR A 105 38.08 -0.90 -23.92
CA THR A 105 39.26 -1.19 -24.76
C THR A 105 39.21 -2.58 -25.37
N GLU A 106 38.84 -3.59 -24.57
CA GLU A 106 38.92 -5.00 -24.97
C GLU A 106 37.71 -5.47 -25.80
N GLN A 107 36.50 -4.98 -25.48
CA GLN A 107 35.22 -5.46 -26.03
C GLN A 107 34.22 -4.32 -26.26
N PRO A 108 34.55 -3.32 -27.10
CA PRO A 108 33.72 -2.13 -27.27
C PRO A 108 32.32 -2.43 -27.83
N GLN A 109 32.19 -3.46 -28.68
CA GLN A 109 30.89 -3.85 -29.24
C GLN A 109 29.91 -4.36 -28.16
N THR A 110 30.41 -5.12 -27.19
CA THR A 110 29.59 -5.61 -26.06
C THR A 110 29.14 -4.46 -25.18
N LEU A 111 30.06 -3.54 -24.86
CA LEU A 111 29.75 -2.35 -24.08
C LEU A 111 28.75 -1.43 -24.79
N ALA A 112 28.89 -1.24 -26.11
CA ALA A 112 27.95 -0.47 -26.92
C ALA A 112 26.55 -1.11 -26.94
N THR A 113 26.48 -2.44 -27.05
CA THR A 113 25.21 -3.19 -27.00
C THR A 113 24.52 -3.02 -25.65
N TYR A 114 25.27 -3.08 -24.54
CA TYR A 114 24.75 -2.78 -23.20
C TYR A 114 24.20 -1.34 -23.11
N SER A 115 24.96 -0.34 -23.61
CA SER A 115 24.51 1.06 -23.61
C SER A 115 23.21 1.27 -24.41
N VAL A 116 23.08 0.64 -25.58
CA VAL A 116 21.85 0.69 -26.39
C VAL A 116 20.69 -0.03 -25.68
N SER A 117 20.95 -1.17 -25.04
CA SER A 117 19.95 -1.91 -24.26
C SER A 117 19.32 -1.03 -23.17
N ASP A 118 20.14 -0.29 -22.41
CA ASP A 118 19.66 0.62 -21.36
C ASP A 118 18.85 1.80 -21.93
N ALA A 119 19.27 2.36 -23.07
CA ALA A 119 18.53 3.42 -23.76
C ALA A 119 17.16 2.93 -24.27
N VAL A 120 17.11 1.75 -24.87
CA VAL A 120 15.88 1.11 -25.36
C VAL A 120 14.93 0.77 -24.21
N ALA A 121 15.45 0.20 -23.12
CA ALA A 121 14.68 -0.09 -21.92
C ALA A 121 14.06 1.19 -21.34
N THR A 122 14.86 2.25 -21.22
CA THR A 122 14.41 3.54 -20.69
C THR A 122 13.35 4.18 -21.59
N TYR A 123 13.55 4.18 -22.90
CA TYR A 123 12.59 4.74 -23.87
C TYR A 123 11.23 4.03 -23.83
N TYR A 124 11.22 2.69 -23.84
CA TYR A 124 9.96 1.95 -23.81
C TYR A 124 9.30 1.97 -22.43
N LEU A 125 10.06 2.02 -21.34
CA LEU A 125 9.52 2.24 -20.00
C LEU A 125 8.81 3.60 -19.93
N TYR A 126 9.45 4.65 -20.47
CA TYR A 126 8.86 5.96 -20.59
C TYR A 126 7.57 5.93 -21.42
N MET A 127 7.65 5.49 -22.68
CA MET A 127 6.54 5.57 -23.63
C MET A 127 5.34 4.71 -23.23
N LYS A 128 5.56 3.53 -22.66
CA LYS A 128 4.46 2.61 -22.31
C LYS A 128 3.83 2.92 -20.96
N TYR A 129 4.61 3.39 -19.99
CA TYR A 129 4.14 3.53 -18.60
C TYR A 129 4.15 4.98 -18.12
N VAL A 130 5.30 5.66 -18.18
CA VAL A 130 5.45 6.99 -17.55
C VAL A 130 4.69 8.07 -18.31
N HIS A 131 4.82 8.11 -19.64
CA HIS A 131 4.20 9.13 -20.49
C HIS A 131 2.67 9.15 -20.35
N PRO A 132 1.92 8.06 -20.66
CA PRO A 132 0.46 8.10 -20.55
C PRO A 132 0.00 8.38 -19.12
N PHE A 133 0.70 7.86 -18.11
CA PHE A 133 0.35 8.03 -16.70
C PHE A 133 0.50 9.48 -16.22
N ILE A 134 1.67 10.11 -16.44
CA ILE A 134 1.94 11.46 -15.96
C ILE A 134 1.08 12.49 -16.69
N PHE A 135 0.96 12.39 -18.01
CA PHE A 135 0.14 13.33 -18.77
C PHE A 135 -1.35 13.14 -18.48
N ALA A 136 -1.82 11.92 -18.21
CA ALA A 136 -3.17 11.70 -17.71
C ALA A 136 -3.42 12.40 -16.37
N LEU A 137 -2.48 12.30 -15.43
CA LEU A 137 -2.56 13.01 -14.15
C LEU A 137 -2.60 14.53 -14.32
N CYS A 138 -1.85 15.07 -15.28
CA CYS A 138 -1.84 16.52 -15.57
C CYS A 138 -3.17 17.04 -16.12
N THR A 139 -4.05 16.17 -16.65
CA THR A 139 -5.40 16.59 -17.06
C THR A 139 -6.31 16.93 -15.88
N ILE A 140 -5.93 16.52 -14.67
CA ILE A 140 -6.74 16.66 -13.45
C ILE A 140 -6.02 17.50 -12.39
N ILE A 141 -4.70 17.35 -12.28
CA ILE A 141 -3.88 18.05 -11.29
C ILE A 141 -3.37 19.35 -11.93
N PRO A 142 -3.56 20.52 -11.29
CA PRO A 142 -3.13 21.82 -11.81
C PRO A 142 -1.62 22.02 -11.60
N MET A 143 -0.79 21.13 -12.12
CA MET A 143 0.67 21.16 -11.98
C MET A 143 1.33 20.75 -13.29
N GLU A 144 2.55 21.24 -13.49
CA GLU A 144 3.35 20.86 -14.65
C GLU A 144 3.75 19.37 -14.58
N PRO A 145 3.92 18.69 -15.72
CA PRO A 145 4.27 17.27 -15.75
C PRO A 145 5.53 16.92 -14.96
N ASP A 146 6.50 17.84 -14.90
CA ASP A 146 7.73 17.70 -14.12
C ASP A 146 7.44 17.59 -12.61
N GLU A 147 6.54 18.43 -12.10
CA GLU A 147 6.10 18.43 -10.71
C GLU A 147 5.20 17.24 -10.41
N VAL A 148 4.26 16.91 -11.31
CA VAL A 148 3.40 15.74 -11.18
C VAL A 148 4.22 14.46 -11.07
N LEU A 149 5.37 14.35 -11.72
CA LEU A 149 6.29 13.22 -11.61
C LEU A 149 7.07 13.19 -10.27
N ARG A 150 7.41 14.36 -9.71
CA ARG A 150 8.38 14.46 -8.60
C ARG A 150 7.75 14.62 -7.22
N LYS A 151 6.64 15.37 -7.12
CA LYS A 151 6.00 15.67 -5.83
C LYS A 151 5.41 14.40 -5.23
N GLY A 152 5.35 14.31 -3.90
CA GLY A 152 4.68 13.19 -3.24
C GLY A 152 3.18 13.16 -3.54
N SER A 153 2.56 11.98 -3.56
CA SER A 153 1.13 11.82 -3.87
C SER A 153 0.21 12.63 -2.94
N GLY A 154 0.59 12.82 -1.67
CA GLY A 154 -0.13 13.71 -0.75
C GLY A 154 -0.11 15.19 -1.16
N THR A 155 0.92 15.66 -1.87
CA THR A 155 0.95 17.02 -2.42
C THR A 155 0.06 17.15 -3.65
N LEU A 156 0.02 16.10 -4.49
CA LEU A 156 -0.91 16.02 -5.61
C LEU A 156 -2.37 16.04 -5.12
N CYS A 157 -2.65 15.31 -4.05
CA CYS A 157 -3.94 15.33 -3.36
C CYS A 157 -4.28 16.72 -2.80
N GLU A 158 -3.33 17.40 -2.16
CA GLU A 158 -3.53 18.77 -1.64
C GLU A 158 -3.92 19.75 -2.75
N ALA A 159 -3.20 19.73 -3.88
CA ALA A 159 -3.46 20.62 -5.01
C ALA A 159 -4.84 20.39 -5.62
N LEU A 160 -5.23 19.13 -5.76
CA LEU A 160 -6.57 18.76 -6.20
C LEU A 160 -7.66 19.29 -5.25
N LEU A 161 -7.50 19.06 -3.95
CA LEU A 161 -8.44 19.53 -2.94
C LEU A 161 -8.53 21.07 -2.92
N MET A 162 -7.42 21.78 -3.19
CA MET A 162 -7.43 23.24 -3.35
C MET A 162 -8.27 23.70 -4.53
N VAL A 163 -8.23 23.00 -5.68
CA VAL A 163 -9.11 23.31 -6.83
C VAL A 163 -10.58 23.12 -6.45
N GLN A 164 -10.90 22.01 -5.79
CA GLN A 164 -12.28 21.71 -5.41
C GLN A 164 -12.81 22.67 -4.33
N ALA A 165 -11.97 23.01 -3.35
CA ALA A 165 -12.29 24.04 -2.36
C ALA A 165 -12.47 25.42 -3.01
N PHE A 166 -11.66 25.79 -4.00
CA PHE A 166 -11.82 27.03 -4.75
C PHE A 166 -13.16 27.10 -5.48
N HIS A 167 -13.53 26.03 -6.21
CA HIS A 167 -14.83 25.96 -6.88
C HIS A 167 -16.01 25.97 -5.91
N ALA A 168 -15.84 25.41 -4.71
CA ALA A 168 -16.84 25.46 -3.64
C ALA A 168 -16.82 26.79 -2.84
N ASN A 169 -15.96 27.75 -3.22
CA ASN A 169 -15.75 29.01 -2.51
C ASN A 169 -15.41 28.85 -1.02
N ILE A 170 -14.54 27.87 -0.71
CA ILE A 170 -14.08 27.53 0.64
C ILE A 170 -12.66 28.07 0.83
N ILE A 171 -12.45 28.81 1.91
CA ILE A 171 -11.14 29.34 2.28
C ILE A 171 -10.19 28.19 2.63
N PHE A 172 -8.99 28.22 2.07
CA PHE A 172 -7.97 27.22 2.37
C PHE A 172 -7.43 27.43 3.79
N PRO A 173 -7.42 26.39 4.64
CA PRO A 173 -6.71 26.48 5.91
C PRO A 173 -5.21 26.71 5.70
N ASN A 174 -4.57 27.35 6.67
CA ASN A 174 -3.12 27.37 6.74
C ASN A 174 -2.56 25.96 6.89
N LYS A 175 -1.30 25.76 6.53
CA LYS A 175 -0.64 24.46 6.70
C LYS A 175 -0.54 24.15 8.19
N GLN A 176 -0.80 22.90 8.54
CA GLN A 176 -0.66 22.42 9.91
C GLN A 176 0.78 22.63 10.40
N GLU A 177 0.92 23.33 11.53
CA GLU A 177 2.20 23.52 12.19
C GLU A 177 2.43 22.43 13.24
N GLN A 178 3.70 22.05 13.43
CA GLN A 178 4.04 21.07 14.44
C GLN A 178 4.01 21.70 15.83
N GLU A 179 3.22 21.11 16.73
CA GLU A 179 3.24 21.46 18.14
C GLU A 179 4.43 20.76 18.83
N PHE A 180 5.34 21.56 19.40
CA PHE A 180 6.51 21.04 20.10
C PHE A 180 6.19 20.77 21.57
N ASN A 181 6.66 19.63 22.08
CA ASN A 181 6.50 19.21 23.48
C ASN A 181 5.05 19.24 23.99
N LYS A 182 4.10 18.87 23.13
CA LYS A 182 2.70 18.68 23.49
C LYS A 182 2.60 17.82 24.75
N MET A 183 1.78 18.22 25.71
CA MET A 183 1.55 17.45 26.93
C MET A 183 0.24 16.68 26.86
N THR A 184 0.21 15.50 27.46
CA THR A 184 -1.03 14.78 27.74
C THR A 184 -1.85 15.50 28.82
N SER A 185 -3.12 15.14 28.96
CA SER A 185 -4.01 15.72 29.99
C SER A 185 -3.54 15.45 31.42
N ASP A 186 -2.81 14.36 31.65
CA ASP A 186 -2.16 14.00 32.91
C ASP A 186 -0.75 14.63 33.09
N GLY A 187 -0.30 15.45 32.14
CA GLY A 187 0.88 16.30 32.29
C GLY A 187 2.22 15.67 31.90
N HIS A 188 2.20 14.63 31.07
CA HIS A 188 3.41 14.00 30.51
C HIS A 188 3.72 14.55 29.12
N VAL A 189 5.01 14.68 28.79
CA VAL A 189 5.43 15.16 27.46
C VAL A 189 5.25 14.04 26.44
N LEU A 190 4.44 14.29 25.40
CA LEU A 190 4.29 13.41 24.26
C LEU A 190 5.55 13.44 23.41
N ASP A 191 6.11 12.25 23.18
CA ASP A 191 7.16 12.10 22.20
C ASP A 191 6.57 11.93 20.80
N SER A 192 5.59 11.03 20.68
CA SER A 192 4.79 10.84 19.48
C SER A 192 3.33 10.55 19.83
N GLU A 193 2.42 10.95 18.95
CA GLU A 193 1.01 10.57 18.99
C GLU A 193 0.55 10.11 17.61
N THR A 194 -0.30 9.10 17.59
CA THR A 194 -0.86 8.50 16.39
C THR A 194 -2.17 7.78 16.76
N TYR A 195 -2.74 7.05 15.82
CA TYR A 195 -3.84 6.12 16.05
C TYR A 195 -3.36 4.67 15.86
N VAL A 196 -4.17 3.71 16.31
CA VAL A 196 -3.94 2.29 16.01
C VAL A 196 -4.27 2.06 14.52
N GLY A 197 -3.25 1.67 13.74
CA GLY A 197 -3.36 1.46 12.30
C GLY A 197 -4.09 0.17 11.91
N GLY A 198 -3.89 -0.25 10.65
CA GLY A 198 -4.52 -1.45 10.10
C GLY A 198 -4.29 -2.72 10.94
N HIS A 199 -5.34 -3.50 11.09
CA HIS A 199 -5.30 -4.78 11.81
C HIS A 199 -4.67 -5.85 10.92
N VAL A 200 -3.71 -6.59 11.47
CA VAL A 200 -2.97 -7.62 10.73
C VAL A 200 -2.77 -8.81 11.65
N GLU A 201 -3.16 -10.00 11.21
CA GLU A 201 -3.04 -11.23 11.98
C GLU A 201 -2.54 -12.36 11.10
N ALA A 202 -1.62 -13.16 11.64
CA ALA A 202 -1.26 -14.44 11.05
C ALA A 202 -1.92 -15.51 11.92
N LEU A 203 -2.81 -16.31 11.33
CA LEU A 203 -3.66 -17.25 12.05
C LEU A 203 -3.17 -18.68 11.86
N GLU A 204 -2.75 -19.03 10.66
CA GLU A 204 -2.19 -20.35 10.37
C GLU A 204 -0.92 -20.25 9.53
N SER A 205 -0.05 -21.26 9.64
CA SER A 205 1.16 -21.41 8.84
C SER A 205 1.22 -22.82 8.26
N GLY A 206 1.81 -22.98 7.08
CA GLY A 206 1.90 -24.26 6.41
C GLY A 206 1.65 -24.14 4.91
N VAL A 207 1.42 -25.30 4.29
CA VAL A 207 1.12 -25.45 2.87
C VAL A 207 -0.34 -25.83 2.73
N PHE A 208 -1.10 -25.01 2.00
CA PHE A 208 -2.48 -25.26 1.66
C PHE A 208 -2.57 -25.39 0.14
N ARG A 209 -3.14 -26.49 -0.36
CA ARG A 209 -3.30 -26.75 -1.78
C ARG A 209 -4.70 -27.27 -2.08
N SER A 210 -5.25 -26.88 -3.22
CA SER A 210 -6.60 -27.29 -3.64
C SER A 210 -6.73 -28.78 -3.94
N ASP A 211 -5.62 -29.51 -4.09
CA ASP A 211 -5.59 -30.96 -4.30
C ASP A 211 -5.23 -31.78 -3.05
N ILE A 212 -4.91 -31.12 -1.92
CA ILE A 212 -4.53 -31.79 -0.67
C ILE A 212 -5.64 -31.61 0.37
N PRO A 213 -6.27 -32.70 0.87
CA PRO A 213 -7.34 -32.61 1.85
C PRO A 213 -6.94 -31.91 3.14
N CYS A 214 -7.82 -31.03 3.60
CA CYS A 214 -7.70 -30.31 4.86
C CYS A 214 -8.81 -30.76 5.82
N ARG A 215 -8.49 -30.80 7.12
CA ARG A 215 -9.50 -31.01 8.16
C ARG A 215 -10.23 -29.70 8.44
N PHE A 216 -11.56 -29.76 8.43
CA PHE A 216 -12.45 -28.67 8.80
C PHE A 216 -13.24 -29.03 10.06
N ARG A 217 -13.34 -28.08 10.97
CA ARG A 217 -14.18 -28.15 12.17
C ARG A 217 -15.04 -26.89 12.19
N MET A 218 -16.26 -27.02 11.68
CA MET A 218 -17.15 -25.88 11.49
C MET A 218 -18.23 -25.85 12.58
N ASN A 219 -18.88 -24.70 12.75
CA ASN A 219 -19.95 -24.50 13.71
C ASN A 219 -21.33 -24.66 13.04
N PRO A 220 -22.14 -25.68 13.39
CA PRO A 220 -23.49 -25.84 12.85
C PRO A 220 -24.39 -24.61 13.01
N ALA A 221 -24.25 -23.87 14.12
CA ALA A 221 -25.05 -22.68 14.37
C ALA A 221 -24.77 -21.54 13.37
N ALA A 222 -23.54 -21.45 12.85
CA ALA A 222 -23.21 -20.48 11.80
C ALA A 222 -23.92 -20.84 10.48
N PHE A 223 -24.04 -22.12 10.15
CA PHE A 223 -24.79 -22.55 8.97
C PHE A 223 -26.29 -22.33 9.13
N ASP A 224 -26.85 -22.53 10.33
CA ASP A 224 -28.25 -22.15 10.60
C ASP A 224 -28.50 -20.66 10.37
N PHE A 225 -27.58 -19.82 10.85
CA PHE A 225 -27.61 -18.38 10.61
C PHE A 225 -27.57 -18.05 9.11
N LEU A 226 -26.68 -18.69 8.33
CA LEU A 226 -26.58 -18.47 6.89
C LEU A 226 -27.82 -18.99 6.14
N LEU A 227 -28.32 -20.18 6.49
CA LEU A 227 -29.50 -20.82 5.89
C LEU A 227 -30.75 -19.94 5.99
N GLN A 228 -30.99 -19.33 7.15
CA GLN A 228 -32.12 -18.41 7.37
C GLN A 228 -32.03 -17.14 6.52
N ARG A 229 -30.83 -16.78 6.04
CA ARG A 229 -30.55 -15.51 5.36
C ARG A 229 -30.28 -15.65 3.87
N VAL A 230 -30.16 -16.87 3.32
CA VAL A 230 -29.83 -17.11 1.90
C VAL A 230 -30.64 -16.22 0.94
N GLU A 231 -31.96 -16.17 1.09
CA GLU A 231 -32.81 -15.37 0.21
C GLU A 231 -32.55 -13.87 0.34
N LYS A 232 -32.33 -13.38 1.57
CA LYS A 232 -31.99 -11.97 1.82
C LYS A 232 -30.63 -11.63 1.21
N THR A 233 -29.63 -12.49 1.41
CA THR A 233 -28.28 -12.36 0.86
C THR A 233 -28.32 -12.30 -0.66
N MET A 234 -29.00 -13.25 -1.31
CA MET A 234 -29.09 -13.31 -2.77
C MET A 234 -29.88 -12.14 -3.34
N ARG A 235 -30.97 -11.71 -2.68
CA ARG A 235 -31.72 -10.53 -3.10
C ARG A 235 -30.85 -9.26 -3.06
N HIS A 236 -30.10 -9.06 -1.97
CA HIS A 236 -29.17 -7.95 -1.84
C HIS A 236 -28.10 -7.97 -2.95
N ALA A 237 -27.48 -9.12 -3.20
CA ALA A 237 -26.48 -9.25 -4.25
C ALA A 237 -27.05 -8.94 -5.66
N ILE A 238 -28.29 -9.34 -5.94
CA ILE A 238 -28.95 -9.10 -7.22
C ILE A 238 -29.36 -7.62 -7.38
N GLU A 239 -30.07 -7.06 -6.39
CA GLU A 239 -30.67 -5.72 -6.48
C GLU A 239 -29.68 -4.60 -6.18
N GLU A 240 -28.89 -4.74 -5.11
CA GLU A 240 -27.99 -3.68 -4.64
C GLU A 240 -26.61 -3.76 -5.27
N GLU A 241 -26.00 -4.94 -5.38
CA GLU A 241 -24.64 -5.07 -5.94
C GLU A 241 -24.69 -5.06 -7.48
N GLU A 242 -25.55 -5.88 -8.07
CA GLU A 242 -25.63 -6.06 -9.52
C GLU A 242 -26.62 -5.12 -10.22
N LYS A 243 -27.42 -4.36 -9.47
CA LYS A 243 -28.41 -3.39 -9.97
C LYS A 243 -29.43 -4.02 -10.93
N VAL A 244 -29.86 -5.25 -10.63
CA VAL A 244 -30.88 -5.98 -11.41
C VAL A 244 -32.18 -6.02 -10.59
N PRO A 245 -33.32 -5.53 -11.12
CA PRO A 245 -34.61 -5.67 -10.44
C PRO A 245 -35.01 -7.14 -10.31
N MET A 246 -35.53 -7.54 -9.14
CA MET A 246 -35.94 -8.93 -8.88
C MET A 246 -37.02 -9.44 -9.83
N GLU A 247 -37.87 -8.56 -10.34
CA GLU A 247 -38.91 -8.88 -11.33
C GLU A 247 -38.33 -9.47 -12.63
N GLN A 248 -37.07 -9.17 -12.93
CA GLN A 248 -36.40 -9.63 -14.15
C GLN A 248 -35.70 -10.98 -13.96
N VAL A 249 -35.64 -11.51 -12.73
CA VAL A 249 -34.93 -12.75 -12.41
C VAL A 249 -35.84 -13.96 -12.57
N THR A 250 -35.40 -14.95 -13.34
CA THR A 250 -36.25 -16.11 -13.67
C THR A 250 -35.96 -17.37 -12.84
N ASN A 251 -34.78 -17.49 -12.24
CA ASN A 251 -34.32 -18.70 -11.54
C ASN A 251 -33.92 -18.46 -10.07
N PHE A 252 -34.50 -17.45 -9.42
CA PHE A 252 -34.12 -17.07 -8.06
C PHE A 252 -34.28 -18.21 -7.05
N GLN A 253 -35.47 -18.84 -7.01
CA GLN A 253 -35.75 -19.90 -6.03
C GLN A 253 -34.85 -21.12 -6.24
N GLU A 254 -34.63 -21.51 -7.50
CA GLU A 254 -33.75 -22.62 -7.86
C GLU A 254 -32.33 -22.42 -7.30
N VAL A 255 -31.77 -21.22 -7.45
CA VAL A 255 -30.43 -20.88 -6.94
C VAL A 255 -30.41 -20.86 -5.41
N CYS A 256 -31.42 -20.27 -4.77
CA CYS A 256 -31.54 -20.27 -3.31
C CYS A 256 -31.61 -21.69 -2.75
N ASP A 257 -32.36 -22.60 -3.38
CA ASP A 257 -32.48 -23.99 -2.94
C ASP A 257 -31.17 -24.75 -3.14
N GLN A 258 -30.43 -24.51 -4.24
CA GLN A 258 -29.09 -25.08 -4.44
C GLN A 258 -28.11 -24.64 -3.34
N ILE A 259 -28.12 -23.36 -2.97
CA ILE A 259 -27.28 -22.83 -1.88
C ILE A 259 -27.68 -23.47 -0.55
N LYS A 260 -28.98 -23.50 -0.24
CA LYS A 260 -29.50 -24.12 0.99
C LYS A 260 -29.10 -25.59 1.08
N ASN A 261 -29.20 -26.36 -0.01
CA ASN A 261 -28.80 -27.77 -0.02
C ASN A 261 -27.32 -27.96 0.30
N LYS A 262 -26.43 -27.15 -0.29
CA LYS A 262 -25.00 -27.18 0.03
C LYS A 262 -24.73 -26.81 1.49
N LEU A 263 -25.36 -25.75 2.01
CA LEU A 263 -25.20 -25.32 3.41
C LEU A 263 -25.75 -26.36 4.40
N THR A 264 -26.87 -27.01 4.10
CA THR A 264 -27.43 -28.10 4.92
C THR A 264 -26.46 -29.28 4.97
N SER A 265 -25.87 -29.68 3.84
CA SER A 265 -24.84 -30.72 3.83
C SER A 265 -23.64 -30.35 4.70
N LEU A 266 -23.20 -29.09 4.67
CA LEU A 266 -22.14 -28.58 5.54
C LEU A 266 -22.50 -28.65 7.03
N LYS A 267 -23.73 -28.26 7.36
CA LYS A 267 -24.28 -28.27 8.72
C LYS A 267 -24.38 -29.68 9.30
N ASP A 268 -24.87 -30.64 8.53
CA ASP A 268 -25.13 -32.01 9.00
C ASP A 268 -23.83 -32.77 9.31
N VAL A 269 -22.75 -32.46 8.57
CA VAL A 269 -21.42 -33.06 8.78
C VAL A 269 -20.37 -31.95 8.99
N PRO A 270 -20.37 -31.26 10.15
CA PRO A 270 -19.55 -30.06 10.35
C PRO A 270 -18.06 -30.38 10.53
N ASN A 271 -17.74 -31.62 10.90
CA ASN A 271 -16.38 -32.13 10.97
C ASN A 271 -16.11 -32.99 9.73
N ARG A 272 -15.24 -32.53 8.84
CA ARG A 272 -14.97 -33.22 7.58
C ARG A 272 -13.52 -33.07 7.14
N ILE A 273 -13.11 -33.95 6.25
CA ILE A 273 -11.82 -33.90 5.57
C ILE A 273 -12.14 -33.86 4.08
N GLU A 274 -11.81 -32.76 3.43
CA GLU A 274 -11.97 -32.59 1.99
C GLU A 274 -10.96 -31.58 1.46
N CYS A 275 -10.80 -31.52 0.14
CA CYS A 275 -9.93 -30.52 -0.47
C CYS A 275 -10.43 -29.09 -0.16
N PRO A 276 -9.52 -28.12 0.05
CA PRO A 276 -9.89 -26.73 0.32
C PRO A 276 -10.07 -25.92 -0.97
N LEU A 277 -10.93 -24.91 -0.90
CA LEU A 277 -10.96 -23.77 -1.81
C LEU A 277 -10.19 -22.63 -1.16
N ILE A 278 -9.13 -22.16 -1.82
CA ILE A 278 -8.29 -21.06 -1.31
C ILE A 278 -8.82 -19.75 -1.89
N TYR A 279 -9.31 -18.87 -1.02
CA TYR A 279 -9.90 -17.58 -1.41
C TYR A 279 -9.20 -16.41 -0.73
N HIS A 280 -9.19 -15.28 -1.42
CA HIS A 280 -8.89 -13.97 -0.87
C HIS A 280 -10.17 -13.12 -0.91
N LEU A 281 -10.66 -12.72 0.27
CA LEU A 281 -11.84 -11.91 0.44
C LEU A 281 -11.38 -10.50 0.82
N ASP A 282 -11.38 -9.57 -0.13
CA ASP A 282 -10.78 -8.23 -0.01
C ASP A 282 -11.83 -7.13 -0.12
N VAL A 283 -11.76 -6.08 0.70
CA VAL A 283 -12.66 -4.94 0.57
C VAL A 283 -12.16 -3.99 -0.52
N GLY A 284 -12.90 -3.93 -1.64
CA GLY A 284 -12.56 -3.07 -2.77
C GLY A 284 -12.44 -1.60 -2.37
N ALA A 285 -11.22 -1.05 -2.45
CA ALA A 285 -10.93 0.33 -2.05
C ALA A 285 -11.47 0.70 -0.65
N MET A 286 -11.16 -0.14 0.34
CA MET A 286 -11.67 -0.08 1.72
C MET A 286 -11.73 1.34 2.32
N TYR A 287 -10.59 2.00 2.50
CA TYR A 287 -10.54 3.30 3.18
C TYR A 287 -11.33 4.40 2.47
N PRO A 288 -11.21 4.58 1.13
CA PRO A 288 -12.12 5.46 0.39
C PRO A 288 -13.60 5.17 0.63
N ASN A 289 -14.03 3.91 0.58
CA ASN A 289 -15.43 3.57 0.78
C ASN A 289 -15.90 3.75 2.23
N ILE A 290 -15.04 3.59 3.23
CA ILE A 290 -15.34 3.95 4.62
C ILE A 290 -15.50 5.48 4.76
N ILE A 291 -14.60 6.25 4.14
CA ILE A 291 -14.66 7.72 4.09
C ILE A 291 -15.99 8.16 3.47
N LEU A 292 -16.35 7.59 2.32
CA LEU A 292 -17.58 7.92 1.60
C LEU A 292 -18.82 7.53 2.38
N THR A 293 -18.87 6.31 2.92
CA THR A 293 -20.01 5.80 3.70
C THR A 293 -20.31 6.65 4.94
N ASN A 294 -19.27 7.04 5.68
CA ASN A 294 -19.42 7.77 6.94
C ASN A 294 -19.29 9.30 6.79
N ARG A 295 -19.16 9.79 5.55
CA ARG A 295 -19.00 11.21 5.23
C ARG A 295 -17.82 11.86 5.96
N LEU A 296 -16.70 11.13 6.04
CA LEU A 296 -15.54 11.53 6.82
C LEU A 296 -14.73 12.58 6.07
N GLN A 297 -14.51 13.72 6.69
CA GLN A 297 -13.63 14.77 6.19
C GLN A 297 -13.13 15.61 7.35
N PRO A 298 -11.94 16.24 7.24
CA PRO A 298 -11.34 16.95 8.38
C PRO A 298 -12.22 18.07 8.93
N SER A 299 -12.89 18.83 8.07
CA SER A 299 -13.81 19.92 8.49
C SER A 299 -15.08 19.43 9.19
N ALA A 300 -15.48 18.16 9.01
CA ALA A 300 -16.67 17.61 9.63
C ALA A 300 -16.41 17.09 11.05
N MET A 301 -15.15 17.01 11.49
CA MET A 301 -14.78 16.61 12.85
C MET A 301 -15.01 17.80 13.78
N VAL A 302 -16.16 17.82 14.45
CA VAL A 302 -16.60 18.95 15.28
C VAL A 302 -16.50 18.62 16.77
N ASP A 303 -16.06 19.60 17.55
CA ASP A 303 -16.13 19.54 19.00
C ASP A 303 -17.52 19.98 19.51
N GLU A 304 -17.75 19.80 20.81
CA GLU A 304 -19.03 20.15 21.42
C GLU A 304 -19.33 21.64 21.35
N ALA A 305 -18.31 22.50 21.44
CA ALA A 305 -18.46 23.95 21.37
C ALA A 305 -18.93 24.42 19.98
N THR A 306 -18.28 23.91 18.91
CA THR A 306 -18.65 24.21 17.53
C THR A 306 -20.06 23.70 17.21
N CYS A 307 -20.37 22.48 17.68
CA CYS A 307 -21.69 21.90 17.47
C CYS A 307 -22.79 22.67 18.23
N ALA A 308 -22.48 23.15 19.45
CA ALA A 308 -23.41 23.94 20.26
C ALA A 308 -23.75 25.29 19.61
N ALA A 309 -22.79 25.91 18.92
CA ALA A 309 -22.97 27.17 18.21
C ALA A 309 -23.70 27.05 16.86
N CYS A 310 -23.98 25.82 16.40
CA CYS A 310 -24.58 25.57 15.10
C CYS A 310 -26.10 25.82 15.12
N ASP A 311 -26.62 26.57 14.15
CA ASP A 311 -28.07 26.86 13.99
C ASP A 311 -28.93 25.59 13.82
N PHE A 312 -28.30 24.50 13.39
CA PHE A 312 -28.95 23.21 13.18
C PHE A 312 -28.99 22.33 14.44
N ASN A 313 -28.34 22.75 15.53
CA ASN A 313 -28.36 22.04 16.81
C ASN A 313 -29.70 22.26 17.53
N LYS A 314 -30.74 21.60 17.02
CA LYS A 314 -32.12 21.64 17.54
C LYS A 314 -32.50 20.29 18.16
N PRO A 315 -33.49 20.26 19.08
CA PRO A 315 -34.04 19.00 19.56
C PRO A 315 -34.49 18.11 18.39
N GLY A 316 -34.02 16.85 18.36
CA GLY A 316 -34.28 15.92 17.25
C GLY A 316 -33.30 16.02 16.07
N ALA A 317 -32.24 16.83 16.15
CA ALA A 317 -31.19 16.86 15.13
C ALA A 317 -30.46 15.51 15.03
N ASN A 318 -30.52 14.88 13.85
CA ASN A 318 -29.90 13.59 13.56
C ASN A 318 -28.63 13.73 12.68
N CYS A 319 -27.90 14.84 12.81
CA CYS A 319 -26.70 15.13 12.00
C CYS A 319 -25.38 14.88 12.75
N GLN A 320 -25.44 14.51 14.03
CA GLN A 320 -24.28 14.30 14.89
C GLN A 320 -23.92 12.80 14.94
N ARG A 321 -23.14 12.32 13.96
CA ARG A 321 -22.70 10.93 13.93
C ARG A 321 -21.50 10.76 14.86
N LYS A 322 -21.62 9.98 15.94
CA LYS A 322 -20.50 9.70 16.85
C LYS A 322 -19.81 8.40 16.43
N MET A 323 -18.48 8.43 16.24
CA MET A 323 -17.70 7.25 15.89
C MET A 323 -16.47 7.11 16.77
N ALA A 324 -16.19 5.87 17.17
CA ALA A 324 -15.05 5.52 18.00
C ALA A 324 -13.78 5.35 17.17
N TRP A 325 -12.64 5.62 17.79
CA TRP A 325 -11.31 5.34 17.25
C TRP A 325 -10.31 5.15 18.38
N GLN A 326 -9.18 4.50 18.08
CA GLN A 326 -8.14 4.24 19.08
C GLN A 326 -6.96 5.19 18.89
N TRP A 327 -6.80 6.10 19.84
CA TRP A 327 -5.61 6.94 19.97
C TRP A 327 -4.47 6.14 20.60
N ARG A 328 -3.25 6.36 20.12
CA ARG A 328 -2.03 5.77 20.64
C ARG A 328 -0.98 6.86 20.86
N GLY A 329 -0.68 7.14 22.12
CA GLY A 329 0.38 8.05 22.51
C GLY A 329 1.60 7.31 23.04
N GLU A 330 2.77 7.84 22.71
CA GLU A 330 4.03 7.49 23.34
C GLU A 330 4.56 8.73 24.07
N PHE A 331 4.60 8.68 25.40
CA PHE A 331 5.01 9.80 26.24
C PHE A 331 6.15 9.42 27.17
N MET A 332 6.88 10.42 27.61
CA MET A 332 7.93 10.25 28.61
C MET A 332 7.32 10.18 30.01
N PRO A 333 7.73 9.24 30.88
CA PRO A 333 7.08 9.01 32.18
C PRO A 333 7.27 10.16 33.19
N ALA A 334 8.16 11.11 32.91
CA ALA A 334 8.37 12.27 33.77
C ALA A 334 7.10 13.12 33.87
N SER A 335 6.81 13.57 35.09
CA SER A 335 5.71 14.46 35.41
C SER A 335 5.98 15.89 34.94
N ARG A 336 4.92 16.70 34.88
CA ARG A 336 5.00 18.13 34.51
C ARG A 336 6.01 18.92 35.35
N SER A 337 6.12 18.63 36.65
CA SER A 337 7.04 19.34 37.54
C SER A 337 8.51 18.98 37.28
N GLU A 338 8.79 17.71 36.97
CA GLU A 338 10.13 17.25 36.60
C GLU A 338 10.55 17.80 35.24
N TYR A 339 9.61 17.87 34.29
CA TYR A 339 9.83 18.54 33.01
C TYR A 339 10.21 20.01 33.18
N HIS A 340 9.45 20.77 33.97
CA HIS A 340 9.75 22.18 34.25
C HIS A 340 11.11 22.36 34.93
N ARG A 341 11.49 21.45 35.84
CA ARG A 341 12.82 21.47 36.45
C ARG A 341 13.93 21.30 35.41
N ILE A 342 13.75 20.39 34.46
CA ILE A 342 14.70 20.18 33.37
C ILE A 342 14.78 21.40 32.45
N ARG A 343 13.64 22.02 32.15
CA ARG A 343 13.60 23.26 31.38
C ARG A 343 14.37 24.39 32.07
N HIS A 344 14.18 24.59 33.37
CA HIS A 344 14.94 25.59 34.13
C HIS A 344 16.45 25.30 34.18
N GLN A 345 16.86 24.02 34.20
CA GLN A 345 18.27 23.67 34.07
C GLN A 345 18.82 24.09 32.70
N LEU A 346 18.10 23.78 31.63
CA LEU A 346 18.48 24.15 30.26
C LEU A 346 18.55 25.67 30.06
N GLU A 347 17.67 26.45 30.70
CA GLU A 347 17.69 27.92 30.67
C GLU A 347 18.98 28.53 31.23
N SER A 348 19.67 27.80 32.13
CA SER A 348 20.95 28.22 32.71
C SER A 348 22.18 27.78 31.91
N GLU A 349 22.01 26.92 30.91
CA GLU A 349 23.09 26.35 30.09
C GLU A 349 23.39 27.22 28.84
N LYS A 350 24.60 27.04 28.30
CA LYS A 350 25.04 27.64 27.02
C LYS A 350 25.06 26.58 25.92
N PHE A 351 24.63 26.97 24.72
CA PHE A 351 24.45 26.09 23.57
C PHE A 351 25.38 26.47 22.42
N PRO A 352 25.64 25.53 21.48
CA PRO A 352 26.52 25.77 20.34
C PRO A 352 26.09 26.98 19.50
N PRO A 353 27.07 27.69 18.91
CA PRO A 353 26.79 28.81 18.02
C PRO A 353 26.05 28.37 16.76
N LEU A 354 25.33 29.29 16.14
CA LEU A 354 24.60 29.02 14.88
C LEU A 354 25.57 28.86 13.69
N THR A 355 26.69 29.57 13.71
CA THR A 355 27.77 29.48 12.73
C THR A 355 29.05 28.99 13.41
N PRO A 356 29.98 28.33 12.68
CA PRO A 356 31.22 27.79 13.26
C PRO A 356 32.07 28.78 14.06
N GLU A 357 31.99 30.08 13.75
CA GLU A 357 32.77 31.16 14.37
C GLU A 357 31.93 32.05 15.32
N GLY A 358 30.67 31.70 15.58
CA GLY A 358 29.76 32.51 16.40
C GLY A 358 29.94 32.33 17.92
N PRO A 359 29.35 33.22 18.74
CA PRO A 359 29.31 33.06 20.19
C PRO A 359 28.31 31.97 20.62
N ALA A 360 28.58 31.37 21.79
CA ALA A 360 27.64 30.42 22.40
C ALA A 360 26.30 31.11 22.73
N ARG A 361 25.20 30.42 22.44
CA ARG A 361 23.83 30.95 22.55
C ARG A 361 23.18 30.56 23.87
N ALA A 362 22.32 31.42 24.41
CA ALA A 362 21.43 31.08 25.52
C ALA A 362 20.21 30.27 25.02
N PHE A 363 19.54 29.55 25.92
CA PHE A 363 18.41 28.69 25.55
C PHE A 363 17.28 29.43 24.81
N HIS A 364 16.95 30.65 25.24
CA HIS A 364 15.88 31.46 24.64
C HIS A 364 16.23 32.01 23.25
N GLU A 365 17.52 32.03 22.88
CA GLU A 365 17.99 32.45 21.55
C GLU A 365 17.93 31.31 20.52
N LEU A 366 17.69 30.07 20.98
CA LEU A 366 17.50 28.93 20.12
C LEU A 366 16.12 28.98 19.47
N SER A 367 16.00 28.43 18.26
CA SER A 367 14.69 28.20 17.65
C SER A 367 13.82 27.26 18.50
N ARG A 368 12.50 27.36 18.40
CA ARG A 368 11.58 26.46 19.14
C ARG A 368 11.86 24.98 18.87
N GLU A 369 12.28 24.64 17.65
CA GLU A 369 12.65 23.28 17.28
C GLU A 369 13.94 22.81 17.99
N GLU A 370 14.98 23.66 18.03
CA GLU A 370 16.21 23.38 18.77
C GLU A 370 15.94 23.24 20.27
N GLN A 371 15.15 24.16 20.85
CA GLN A 371 14.74 24.09 22.26
C GLN A 371 14.08 22.75 22.59
N ALA A 372 13.08 22.36 21.80
CA ALA A 372 12.38 21.09 21.97
C ALA A 372 13.29 19.87 21.84
N LYS A 373 14.27 19.91 20.93
CA LYS A 373 15.26 18.83 20.76
C LYS A 373 16.14 18.67 22.00
N TYR A 374 16.61 19.77 22.58
CA TYR A 374 17.41 19.73 23.82
C TYR A 374 16.57 19.28 25.02
N GLU A 375 15.35 19.81 25.17
CA GLU A 375 14.41 19.41 26.21
C GLU A 375 14.10 17.92 26.16
N LYS A 376 13.70 17.39 24.99
CA LYS A 376 13.44 15.96 24.81
C LYS A 376 14.65 15.09 25.10
N ARG A 377 15.84 15.49 24.66
CA ARG A 377 17.08 14.73 24.91
C ARG A 377 17.38 14.65 26.41
N ARG A 378 17.30 15.78 27.12
CA ARG A 378 17.57 15.83 28.57
C ARG A 378 16.50 15.07 29.35
N LEU A 379 15.24 15.19 28.95
CA LEU A 379 14.12 14.45 29.54
C LEU A 379 14.29 12.94 29.35
N ALA A 380 14.69 12.49 28.16
CA ALA A 380 14.95 11.07 27.89
C ALA A 380 16.08 10.50 28.77
N ASP A 381 17.15 11.25 28.98
CA ASP A 381 18.25 10.85 29.87
C ASP A 381 17.80 10.78 31.34
N TYR A 382 16.97 11.74 31.78
CA TYR A 382 16.35 11.71 33.10
C TYR A 382 15.44 10.50 33.26
N CYS A 383 14.54 10.25 32.30
CA CYS A 383 13.62 9.12 32.33
C CYS A 383 14.36 7.78 32.38
N ARG A 384 15.45 7.63 31.59
CA ARG A 384 16.31 6.45 31.64
C ARG A 384 16.91 6.21 33.03
N LYS A 385 17.33 7.27 33.73
CA LYS A 385 17.93 7.18 35.07
C LYS A 385 16.89 6.90 36.16
N ALA A 386 15.82 7.70 36.19
CA ALA A 386 14.80 7.71 37.25
C ALA A 386 13.76 6.59 37.10
N TYR A 387 13.28 6.33 35.88
CA TYR A 387 12.19 5.38 35.62
C TYR A 387 12.65 4.07 34.97
N LYS A 388 13.93 3.94 34.60
CA LYS A 388 14.51 2.80 33.85
C LYS A 388 13.87 2.54 32.48
N LYS A 389 13.07 3.48 31.99
CA LYS A 389 12.42 3.46 30.68
C LYS A 389 12.33 4.89 30.15
N ILE A 390 12.41 5.04 28.84
CA ILE A 390 12.34 6.36 28.19
C ILE A 390 10.89 6.71 27.87
N HIS A 391 10.12 5.72 27.43
CA HIS A 391 8.76 5.93 26.94
C HIS A 391 7.76 4.99 27.62
N VAL A 392 6.51 5.43 27.67
CA VAL A 392 5.34 4.64 28.01
C VAL A 392 4.33 4.80 26.88
N THR A 393 3.85 3.67 26.35
CA THR A 393 2.79 3.65 25.35
C THR A 393 1.44 3.49 26.03
N LYS A 394 0.46 4.31 25.66
CA LYS A 394 -0.94 4.19 26.08
C LYS A 394 -1.84 4.19 24.87
N VAL A 395 -2.83 3.30 24.89
CA VAL A 395 -3.89 3.22 23.88
C VAL A 395 -5.20 3.58 24.57
N GLU A 396 -5.95 4.51 23.99
CA GLU A 396 -7.23 4.98 24.52
C GLU A 396 -8.27 4.97 23.40
N GLU A 397 -9.44 4.42 23.69
CA GLU A 397 -10.59 4.62 22.81
C GLU A 397 -11.13 6.04 23.00
N ARG A 398 -11.33 6.75 21.90
CA ARG A 398 -11.88 8.10 21.85
C ARG A 398 -13.09 8.13 20.95
N LEU A 399 -13.99 9.06 21.22
CA LEU A 399 -15.21 9.26 20.44
C LEU A 399 -15.16 10.65 19.81
N THR A 400 -15.39 10.71 18.51
CA THR A 400 -15.43 11.97 17.76
C THR A 400 -16.79 12.14 17.09
N THR A 401 -17.29 13.37 17.06
CA THR A 401 -18.55 13.72 16.40
C THR A 401 -18.28 14.19 14.97
N ILE A 402 -18.95 13.55 14.00
CA ILE A 402 -18.88 13.86 12.58
C ILE A 402 -20.18 14.55 12.16
N CYS A 403 -20.08 15.81 11.79
CA CYS A 403 -21.20 16.59 11.25
C CYS A 403 -21.61 16.06 9.87
N GLN A 404 -22.83 15.54 9.77
CA GLN A 404 -23.39 15.03 8.50
C GLN A 404 -23.91 16.16 7.58
N ARG A 405 -23.86 17.43 8.01
CA ARG A 405 -24.31 18.61 7.24
C ARG A 405 -23.18 19.50 6.72
N GLU A 406 -21.95 19.27 7.15
CA GLU A 406 -20.79 20.08 6.74
C GLU A 406 -20.64 20.11 5.21
N ASN A 407 -20.09 21.16 4.60
CA ASN A 407 -19.87 21.19 3.14
C ASN A 407 -19.05 19.97 2.67
N SER A 408 -19.58 19.18 1.74
CA SER A 408 -19.03 17.87 1.34
C SER A 408 -17.87 17.91 0.32
N PHE A 409 -17.28 19.07 0.00
CA PHE A 409 -16.27 19.18 -1.07
C PHE A 409 -15.18 18.10 -1.03
N TYR A 410 -14.70 17.71 0.17
CA TYR A 410 -13.69 16.67 0.33
C TYR A 410 -14.24 15.29 -0.05
N VAL A 411 -15.37 14.90 0.55
CA VAL A 411 -16.04 13.61 0.30
C VAL A 411 -16.46 13.50 -1.17
N ASP A 412 -16.99 14.58 -1.76
CA ASP A 412 -17.39 14.63 -3.16
C ASP A 412 -16.20 14.48 -4.10
N THR A 413 -15.04 15.04 -3.73
CA THR A 413 -13.78 14.84 -4.46
C THR A 413 -13.36 13.37 -4.44
N VAL A 414 -13.41 12.72 -3.27
CA VAL A 414 -13.10 11.29 -3.14
C VAL A 414 -14.07 10.45 -3.98
N ARG A 415 -15.37 10.79 -3.96
CA ARG A 415 -16.44 10.11 -4.70
C ARG A 415 -16.19 10.20 -6.20
N ALA A 416 -15.96 11.40 -6.72
CA ALA A 416 -15.67 11.65 -8.13
C ALA A 416 -14.44 10.86 -8.61
N PHE A 417 -13.39 10.77 -7.79
CA PHE A 417 -12.19 10.00 -8.14
C PHE A 417 -12.41 8.49 -8.15
N ARG A 418 -13.16 7.96 -7.17
CA ARG A 418 -13.53 6.55 -7.13
C ARG A 418 -14.37 6.17 -8.34
N ASP A 419 -15.41 6.96 -8.63
CA ASP A 419 -16.37 6.64 -9.70
C ASP A 419 -15.69 6.72 -11.07
N ARG A 420 -14.87 7.75 -11.30
CA ARG A 420 -14.05 7.86 -12.52
C ARG A 420 -13.03 6.73 -12.65
N ARG A 421 -12.45 6.24 -11.55
CA ARG A 421 -11.59 5.03 -11.56
C ARG A 421 -12.39 3.82 -12.03
N TYR A 422 -13.63 3.64 -11.56
CA TYR A 422 -14.48 2.51 -11.94
C TYR A 422 -14.86 2.56 -13.42
N GLU A 423 -15.15 3.74 -13.97
CA GLU A 423 -15.34 3.94 -15.41
C GLU A 423 -14.11 3.46 -16.19
N PHE A 424 -12.91 3.89 -15.80
CA PHE A 424 -11.67 3.46 -16.46
C PHE A 424 -11.35 1.98 -16.26
N LYS A 425 -11.63 1.39 -15.08
CA LYS A 425 -11.52 -0.06 -14.82
C LYS A 425 -12.46 -0.84 -15.76
N GLY A 426 -13.69 -0.35 -15.94
CA GLY A 426 -14.68 -0.92 -16.87
C GLY A 426 -14.23 -0.81 -18.33
N LEU A 427 -13.78 0.37 -18.77
CA LEU A 427 -13.27 0.58 -20.12
C LEU A 427 -12.04 -0.29 -20.41
N HIS A 428 -11.09 -0.39 -19.48
CA HIS A 428 -9.95 -1.30 -19.61
C HIS A 428 -10.40 -2.75 -19.85
N LYS A 429 -11.38 -3.26 -19.10
CA LYS A 429 -11.94 -4.61 -19.31
C LYS A 429 -12.58 -4.78 -20.69
N VAL A 430 -13.31 -3.76 -21.17
CA VAL A 430 -13.93 -3.76 -22.51
C VAL A 430 -12.87 -3.79 -23.60
N TRP A 431 -11.85 -2.93 -23.49
CA TRP A 431 -10.78 -2.85 -24.49
C TRP A 431 -9.85 -4.07 -24.48
N LYS A 432 -9.64 -4.69 -23.32
CA LYS A 432 -8.96 -5.98 -23.23
C LYS A 432 -9.69 -7.09 -24.01
N LYS A 433 -11.03 -7.15 -23.90
CA LYS A 433 -11.84 -8.10 -24.70
C LYS A 433 -11.77 -7.80 -26.20
N LYS A 434 -11.85 -6.52 -26.58
CA LYS A 434 -11.72 -6.11 -27.99
C LYS A 434 -10.34 -6.43 -28.55
N LEU A 435 -9.28 -6.29 -27.75
CA LEU A 435 -7.93 -6.67 -28.15
C LEU A 435 -7.84 -8.18 -28.41
N CYS A 436 -8.38 -9.04 -27.54
CA CYS A 436 -8.43 -10.48 -27.79
C CYS A 436 -9.14 -10.80 -29.11
N ALA A 437 -10.33 -10.23 -29.32
CA ALA A 437 -11.09 -10.44 -30.56
C ALA A 437 -10.36 -9.92 -31.82
N ALA A 438 -9.65 -8.79 -31.72
CA ALA A 438 -8.87 -8.24 -32.83
C ALA A 438 -7.64 -9.11 -33.15
N VAL A 439 -7.00 -9.69 -32.12
CA VAL A 439 -5.88 -10.64 -32.29
C VAL A 439 -6.37 -11.91 -32.98
N GLU A 440 -7.53 -12.43 -32.59
CA GLU A 440 -8.17 -13.59 -33.22
C GLU A 440 -8.56 -13.29 -34.69
N ALA A 441 -9.02 -12.07 -34.98
CA ALA A 441 -9.40 -11.64 -36.33
C ALA A 441 -8.20 -11.32 -37.25
N GLY A 442 -6.99 -11.14 -36.71
CA GLY A 442 -5.77 -10.91 -37.48
C GLY A 442 -5.59 -9.50 -38.08
N ASP A 443 -6.41 -8.50 -37.69
CA ASP A 443 -6.28 -7.12 -38.17
C ASP A 443 -5.18 -6.36 -37.43
N ALA A 444 -4.02 -6.20 -38.06
CA ALA A 444 -2.86 -5.54 -37.46
C ALA A 444 -3.10 -4.06 -37.08
N ALA A 445 -3.96 -3.34 -37.81
CA ALA A 445 -4.26 -1.94 -37.51
C ALA A 445 -5.18 -1.83 -36.29
N GLU A 446 -6.23 -2.67 -36.23
CA GLU A 446 -7.14 -2.70 -35.10
C GLU A 446 -6.49 -3.27 -33.83
N VAL A 447 -5.61 -4.27 -33.96
CA VAL A 447 -4.78 -4.78 -32.84
C VAL A 447 -3.95 -3.64 -32.24
N ARG A 448 -3.30 -2.83 -33.08
CA ARG A 448 -2.51 -1.68 -32.61
C ARG A 448 -3.39 -0.66 -31.89
N ARG A 449 -4.56 -0.35 -32.44
CA ARG A 449 -5.53 0.59 -31.83
C ARG A 449 -6.02 0.08 -30.47
N CYS A 450 -6.50 -1.17 -30.41
CA CYS A 450 -7.01 -1.80 -29.19
C CYS A 450 -5.93 -1.88 -28.11
N ARG A 451 -4.69 -2.20 -28.48
CA ARG A 451 -3.55 -2.23 -27.55
C ARG A 451 -3.26 -0.84 -26.96
N ASN A 452 -3.25 0.20 -27.77
CA ASN A 452 -3.03 1.56 -27.27
C ASN A 452 -4.14 2.01 -26.30
N MET A 453 -5.40 1.68 -26.59
CA MET A 453 -6.53 2.00 -25.71
C MET A 453 -6.48 1.21 -24.40
N GLU A 454 -6.09 -0.07 -24.45
CA GLU A 454 -5.94 -0.93 -23.28
C GLU A 454 -4.89 -0.37 -22.30
N VAL A 455 -3.72 0.02 -22.82
CA VAL A 455 -2.64 0.69 -22.06
C VAL A 455 -3.09 2.04 -21.50
N LEU A 456 -3.82 2.84 -22.27
CA LEU A 456 -4.33 4.15 -21.82
C LEU A 456 -5.28 3.99 -20.62
N TYR A 457 -6.28 3.11 -20.72
CA TYR A 457 -7.25 2.92 -19.65
C TYR A 457 -6.67 2.21 -18.43
N GLU A 458 -5.68 1.33 -18.63
CA GLU A 458 -4.89 0.78 -17.52
C GLU A 458 -4.14 1.91 -16.78
N SER A 459 -3.47 2.78 -17.52
CA SER A 459 -2.74 3.91 -16.94
C SER A 459 -3.67 4.88 -16.20
N LEU A 460 -4.82 5.21 -16.80
CA LEU A 460 -5.81 6.10 -16.19
C LEU A 460 -6.39 5.51 -14.90
N GLN A 461 -6.77 4.23 -14.87
CA GLN A 461 -7.31 3.64 -13.64
C GLN A 461 -6.25 3.53 -12.53
N LEU A 462 -4.99 3.22 -12.89
CA LEU A 462 -3.88 3.16 -11.93
C LEU A 462 -3.54 4.54 -11.36
N ALA A 463 -3.57 5.58 -12.20
CA ALA A 463 -3.38 6.96 -11.78
C ALA A 463 -4.41 7.37 -10.73
N HIS A 464 -5.69 7.04 -10.98
CA HIS A 464 -6.76 7.29 -10.01
C HIS A 464 -6.60 6.43 -8.76
N LYS A 465 -6.15 5.16 -8.87
CA LYS A 465 -5.87 4.31 -7.70
C LYS A 465 -4.82 4.94 -6.77
N CYS A 466 -3.72 5.47 -7.34
CA CYS A 466 -2.64 6.10 -6.59
C CYS A 466 -3.15 7.32 -5.77
N ILE A 467 -3.90 8.21 -6.42
CA ILE A 467 -4.48 9.39 -5.77
C ILE A 467 -5.56 8.99 -4.76
N LEU A 468 -6.43 8.03 -5.12
CA LEU A 468 -7.52 7.56 -4.28
C LEU A 468 -7.02 7.03 -2.92
N ASN A 469 -5.96 6.21 -2.95
CA ASN A 469 -5.33 5.69 -1.73
C ASN A 469 -4.60 6.79 -0.93
N SER A 470 -4.26 7.91 -1.58
CA SER A 470 -3.55 9.02 -0.96
C SER A 470 -4.46 9.98 -0.18
N PHE A 471 -5.77 10.04 -0.45
CA PHE A 471 -6.69 10.90 0.33
C PHE A 471 -6.67 10.56 1.82
N TYR A 472 -6.72 9.26 2.15
CA TYR A 472 -6.61 8.83 3.54
C TYR A 472 -5.23 9.19 4.14
N GLY A 473 -4.14 8.91 3.43
CA GLY A 473 -2.80 9.24 3.93
C GLY A 473 -2.53 10.75 4.05
N TYR A 474 -3.21 11.56 3.24
CA TYR A 474 -3.05 13.01 3.20
C TYR A 474 -3.48 13.68 4.51
N VAL A 475 -4.58 13.25 5.15
CA VAL A 475 -5.08 13.92 6.37
C VAL A 475 -4.15 13.76 7.58
N MET A 476 -3.14 12.89 7.49
CA MET A 476 -2.09 12.71 8.49
C MET A 476 -0.72 13.22 8.05
N ARG A 477 -0.63 13.82 6.86
CA ARG A 477 0.62 14.37 6.35
C ARG A 477 0.98 15.63 7.13
N LYS A 478 2.23 15.72 7.59
CA LYS A 478 2.79 16.93 8.20
C LYS A 478 2.67 18.12 7.25
N GLY A 479 2.11 19.23 7.72
CA GLY A 479 1.90 20.43 6.90
C GLY A 479 0.76 20.31 5.89
N ALA A 480 -0.14 19.32 6.04
CA ALA A 480 -1.40 19.29 5.31
C ALA A 480 -2.29 20.46 5.72
N ARG A 481 -3.10 20.97 4.78
CA ARG A 481 -4.10 22.01 5.07
C ARG A 481 -5.34 21.44 5.77
N TRP A 482 -5.76 20.25 5.36
CA TRP A 482 -6.89 19.52 5.96
C TRP A 482 -6.35 18.34 6.75
N TYR A 483 -5.68 18.63 7.87
CA TYR A 483 -5.14 17.62 8.78
C TYR A 483 -6.23 17.16 9.76
N SER A 484 -6.36 15.85 9.99
CA SER A 484 -7.18 15.29 11.08
C SER A 484 -6.70 13.88 11.43
N MET A 485 -6.28 13.72 12.69
CA MET A 485 -5.89 12.42 13.25
C MET A 485 -7.13 11.57 13.57
N GLU A 486 -8.19 12.22 14.02
CA GLU A 486 -9.48 11.62 14.34
C GLU A 486 -10.06 10.93 13.11
N MET A 487 -10.08 11.61 11.97
CA MET A 487 -10.55 11.04 10.71
C MET A 487 -9.76 9.78 10.35
N ALA A 488 -8.43 9.85 10.38
CA ALA A 488 -7.58 8.71 10.03
C ALA A 488 -7.77 7.54 11.02
N GLY A 489 -7.89 7.85 12.31
CA GLY A 489 -8.18 6.88 13.37
C GLY A 489 -9.53 6.19 13.19
N ILE A 490 -10.59 6.94 12.89
CA ILE A 490 -11.94 6.39 12.64
C ILE A 490 -11.92 5.45 11.43
N VAL A 491 -11.25 5.85 10.33
CA VAL A 491 -11.15 5.02 9.13
C VAL A 491 -10.48 3.68 9.46
N CYS A 492 -9.34 3.70 10.16
CA CYS A 492 -8.64 2.48 10.54
C CYS A 492 -9.42 1.62 11.53
N PHE A 493 -10.03 2.22 12.54
CA PHE A 493 -10.79 1.49 13.55
C PHE A 493 -12.02 0.82 12.94
N THR A 494 -12.78 1.55 12.12
CA THR A 494 -13.93 1.00 11.38
C THR A 494 -13.49 -0.12 10.45
N GLY A 495 -12.37 0.06 9.74
CA GLY A 495 -11.83 -0.97 8.86
C GLY A 495 -11.43 -2.24 9.62
N ALA A 496 -10.73 -2.09 10.74
CA ALA A 496 -10.40 -3.20 11.62
C ALA A 496 -11.66 -3.93 12.11
N SER A 497 -12.70 -3.21 12.55
CA SER A 497 -13.96 -3.82 12.98
C SER A 497 -14.65 -4.61 11.87
N ILE A 498 -14.66 -4.11 10.63
CA ILE A 498 -15.25 -4.83 9.48
C ILE A 498 -14.54 -6.16 9.25
N ILE A 499 -13.20 -6.13 9.20
CA ILE A 499 -12.41 -7.32 8.90
C ILE A 499 -12.43 -8.31 10.07
N THR A 500 -12.44 -7.83 11.32
CA THR A 500 -12.59 -8.70 12.50
C THR A 500 -13.93 -9.45 12.48
N GLN A 501 -15.04 -8.77 12.16
CA GLN A 501 -16.36 -9.43 12.04
C GLN A 501 -16.41 -10.43 10.88
N ALA A 502 -15.83 -10.09 9.73
CA ALA A 502 -15.74 -11.03 8.60
C ALA A 502 -14.91 -12.27 8.97
N ARG A 503 -13.76 -12.07 9.64
CA ARG A 503 -12.89 -13.15 10.13
C ARG A 503 -13.60 -14.05 11.14
N GLU A 504 -14.39 -13.47 12.06
CA GLU A 504 -15.20 -14.23 13.02
C GLU A 504 -16.21 -15.16 12.35
N LEU A 505 -16.85 -14.73 11.26
CA LEU A 505 -17.72 -15.61 10.49
C LEU A 505 -16.90 -16.70 9.79
N ILE A 506 -15.83 -16.33 9.09
CA ILE A 506 -15.00 -17.27 8.32
C ILE A 506 -14.38 -18.36 9.22
N GLU A 507 -13.98 -18.02 10.45
CA GLU A 507 -13.50 -19.00 11.44
C GLU A 507 -14.56 -20.04 11.82
N GLN A 508 -15.85 -19.70 11.74
CA GLN A 508 -16.93 -20.63 12.05
C GLN A 508 -17.30 -21.56 10.90
N ILE A 509 -17.02 -21.17 9.66
CA ILE A 509 -17.42 -21.92 8.44
C ILE A 509 -16.24 -22.46 7.62
N GLY A 510 -15.02 -22.13 8.00
CA GLY A 510 -13.79 -22.49 7.29
C GLY A 510 -12.57 -22.25 8.18
N ARG A 511 -11.42 -21.95 7.55
CA ARG A 511 -10.18 -21.63 8.28
C ARG A 511 -9.53 -20.37 7.71
N PRO A 512 -9.52 -19.25 8.46
CA PRO A 512 -8.75 -18.08 8.07
C PRO A 512 -7.25 -18.34 8.27
N LEU A 513 -6.44 -17.98 7.28
CA LEU A 513 -4.99 -18.23 7.25
C LEU A 513 -4.21 -16.97 7.62
N GLU A 514 -4.51 -15.86 6.95
CA GLU A 514 -3.86 -14.57 7.13
C GLU A 514 -4.87 -13.45 6.93
N LEU A 515 -4.70 -12.38 7.70
CA LEU A 515 -5.52 -11.19 7.66
C LEU A 515 -4.58 -10.01 7.46
N ASP A 516 -4.73 -9.30 6.34
CA ASP A 516 -4.00 -8.07 6.05
C ASP A 516 -4.96 -6.92 5.79
N THR A 517 -5.11 -6.02 6.77
CA THR A 517 -5.73 -4.68 6.68
C THR A 517 -7.15 -4.60 6.10
N ASP A 518 -7.32 -4.94 4.83
CA ASP A 518 -8.51 -4.91 4.00
C ASP A 518 -8.95 -6.30 3.47
N GLY A 519 -8.12 -7.34 3.63
CA GLY A 519 -8.38 -8.67 3.09
C GLY A 519 -8.16 -9.82 4.07
N ILE A 520 -8.85 -10.94 3.80
CA ILE A 520 -8.72 -12.20 4.53
C ILE A 520 -8.36 -13.30 3.53
N TRP A 521 -7.22 -13.94 3.74
CA TRP A 521 -6.89 -15.21 3.12
C TRP A 521 -7.50 -16.34 3.92
N CYS A 522 -8.29 -17.19 3.27
CA CYS A 522 -8.95 -18.31 3.93
C CYS A 522 -9.02 -19.55 3.05
N VAL A 523 -9.23 -20.68 3.72
CA VAL A 523 -9.67 -21.91 3.07
C VAL A 523 -11.08 -22.26 3.48
N LEU A 524 -11.92 -22.49 2.49
CA LEU A 524 -13.28 -23.00 2.65
C LEU A 524 -13.34 -24.47 2.19
N PRO A 525 -14.27 -25.29 2.69
CA PRO A 525 -14.43 -26.65 2.19
C PRO A 525 -14.86 -26.65 0.71
N ASN A 526 -14.39 -27.59 -0.11
CA ASN A 526 -14.76 -27.67 -1.54
C ASN A 526 -16.26 -27.83 -1.80
N SER A 527 -16.99 -28.42 -0.85
CA SER A 527 -18.46 -28.49 -0.91
C SER A 527 -19.19 -27.15 -0.64
N PHE A 528 -18.47 -26.07 -0.29
CA PHE A 528 -19.06 -24.77 0.02
C PHE A 528 -19.77 -24.12 -1.19
N PRO A 529 -20.85 -23.34 -0.99
CA PRO A 529 -21.46 -22.59 -2.08
C PRO A 529 -20.50 -21.52 -2.62
N GLU A 530 -20.11 -21.64 -3.89
CA GLU A 530 -19.22 -20.69 -4.57
C GLU A 530 -20.01 -19.75 -5.48
N ASN A 531 -19.96 -19.99 -6.80
CA ASN A 531 -20.52 -19.12 -7.82
C ASN A 531 -21.84 -19.67 -8.37
N PHE A 532 -22.85 -18.82 -8.45
CA PHE A 532 -24.17 -19.15 -8.99
C PHE A 532 -24.55 -18.20 -10.12
N VAL A 533 -25.19 -18.74 -11.17
CA VAL A 533 -25.61 -17.95 -12.33
C VAL A 533 -27.08 -17.59 -12.23
N ILE A 534 -27.36 -16.31 -12.05
CA ILE A 534 -28.69 -15.72 -12.14
C ILE A 534 -29.01 -15.42 -13.60
N LYS A 535 -30.14 -15.96 -14.07
CA LYS A 535 -30.69 -15.70 -15.41
C LYS A 535 -31.67 -14.54 -15.31
N THR A 536 -31.50 -13.57 -16.19
CA THR A 536 -32.38 -12.40 -16.23
C THR A 536 -33.04 -12.25 -17.60
N SER A 537 -34.22 -11.63 -17.62
CA SER A 537 -34.89 -11.19 -18.85
C SER A 537 -34.28 -9.91 -19.46
N CYS A 538 -33.27 -9.32 -18.81
CA CYS A 538 -32.62 -8.09 -19.27
C CYS A 538 -31.62 -8.36 -20.40
N MET A 539 -31.85 -7.75 -21.56
CA MET A 539 -30.97 -7.86 -22.74
C MET A 539 -29.52 -7.41 -22.48
N LYS A 540 -29.29 -6.49 -21.54
CA LYS A 540 -27.95 -5.99 -21.20
C LYS A 540 -27.16 -6.93 -20.28
N LYS A 541 -27.84 -7.68 -19.40
CA LYS A 541 -27.24 -8.59 -18.41
C LYS A 541 -27.99 -9.94 -18.39
N PRO A 542 -27.99 -10.72 -19.49
CA PRO A 542 -28.80 -11.94 -19.58
C PRO A 542 -28.38 -13.02 -18.55
N LYS A 543 -27.11 -12.98 -18.12
CA LYS A 543 -26.55 -13.84 -17.08
C LYS A 543 -25.69 -13.01 -16.14
N VAL A 544 -25.86 -13.21 -14.85
CA VAL A 544 -25.08 -12.57 -13.78
C VAL A 544 -24.52 -13.65 -12.88
N THR A 545 -23.21 -13.66 -12.67
CA THR A 545 -22.55 -14.61 -11.78
C THR A 545 -22.37 -13.96 -10.41
N ILE A 546 -22.94 -14.57 -9.38
CA ILE A 546 -22.83 -14.10 -8.00
C ILE A 546 -21.96 -15.07 -7.21
N SER A 547 -20.94 -14.53 -6.56
CA SER A 547 -20.10 -15.28 -5.60
C SER A 547 -20.77 -15.23 -4.22
N TYR A 548 -21.27 -16.37 -3.75
CA TYR A 548 -21.92 -16.47 -2.44
C TYR A 548 -20.99 -16.08 -1.27
N PRO A 549 -19.69 -16.43 -1.27
CA PRO A 549 -18.77 -15.96 -0.22
C PRO A 549 -18.67 -14.43 -0.13
N GLY A 550 -18.67 -13.73 -1.26
CA GLY A 550 -18.68 -12.26 -1.27
C GLY A 550 -20.02 -11.71 -0.80
N ALA A 551 -21.12 -12.22 -1.36
CA ALA A 551 -22.48 -11.79 -1.04
C ALA A 551 -22.80 -11.94 0.46
N MET A 552 -22.38 -13.05 1.11
CA MET A 552 -22.64 -13.26 2.53
C MET A 552 -21.91 -12.23 3.42
N LEU A 553 -20.72 -11.78 3.04
CA LEU A 553 -20.00 -10.74 3.77
C LEU A 553 -20.58 -9.35 3.46
N ASN A 554 -20.98 -9.10 2.21
CA ASN A 554 -21.56 -7.81 1.81
C ASN A 554 -22.86 -7.50 2.56
N ILE A 555 -23.76 -8.47 2.72
CA ILE A 555 -24.99 -8.24 3.51
C ILE A 555 -24.68 -7.98 4.99
N MET A 556 -23.66 -8.62 5.56
CA MET A 556 -23.22 -8.34 6.94
C MET A 556 -22.65 -6.93 7.07
N VAL A 557 -21.83 -6.51 6.11
CA VAL A 557 -21.28 -5.14 6.07
C VAL A 557 -22.41 -4.13 5.92
N LYS A 558 -23.39 -4.41 5.06
CA LYS A 558 -24.59 -3.58 4.89
C LYS A 558 -25.32 -3.40 6.21
N GLU A 559 -25.61 -4.48 6.92
CA GLU A 559 -26.38 -4.40 8.17
C GLU A 559 -25.59 -3.76 9.32
N GLY A 560 -24.28 -4.04 9.42
CA GLY A 560 -23.46 -3.58 10.53
C GLY A 560 -22.90 -2.16 10.38
N PHE A 561 -22.70 -1.69 9.14
CA PHE A 561 -21.90 -0.49 8.86
C PHE A 561 -22.57 0.55 7.95
N THR A 562 -23.86 0.41 7.66
CA THR A 562 -24.61 1.45 6.92
C THR A 562 -24.76 2.73 7.73
N ASN A 563 -24.54 3.87 7.07
CA ASN A 563 -24.80 5.17 7.66
C ASN A 563 -26.24 5.60 7.35
N GLU A 564 -27.14 5.44 8.32
CA GLU A 564 -28.55 5.88 8.25
C GLU A 564 -28.72 7.41 8.49
N GLN A 565 -27.64 8.11 8.83
CA GLN A 565 -27.64 9.54 9.16
C GLN A 565 -27.06 10.40 8.04
N TYR A 566 -26.83 9.84 6.85
CA TYR A 566 -26.20 10.56 5.75
C TYR A 566 -27.11 11.68 5.27
N GLN A 567 -26.66 12.94 5.41
CA GLN A 567 -27.44 14.10 4.98
C GLN A 567 -26.76 14.80 3.80
N GLU A 568 -27.56 15.11 2.79
CA GLU A 568 -27.16 15.88 1.61
C GLU A 568 -28.05 17.11 1.48
N LEU A 569 -27.45 18.22 1.05
CA LEU A 569 -28.16 19.47 0.83
C LEU A 569 -29.00 19.34 -0.44
N ALA A 570 -30.32 19.26 -0.31
CA ALA A 570 -31.23 19.13 -1.44
C ALA A 570 -31.56 20.49 -2.06
N GLU A 571 -31.72 21.52 -1.23
CA GLU A 571 -32.03 22.87 -1.70
C GLU A 571 -31.14 23.92 -1.03
N PRO A 572 -30.17 24.51 -1.77
CA PRO A 572 -29.21 25.46 -1.22
C PRO A 572 -29.84 26.76 -0.71
N ALA A 573 -30.92 27.23 -1.32
CA ALA A 573 -31.56 28.51 -0.95
C ALA A 573 -32.29 28.43 0.40
N SER A 574 -32.94 27.29 0.68
CA SER A 574 -33.70 27.06 1.92
C SER A 574 -32.88 26.32 2.99
N LEU A 575 -31.65 25.90 2.65
CA LEU A 575 -30.78 25.05 3.48
C LEU A 575 -31.49 23.75 3.93
N THR A 576 -32.27 23.17 3.02
CA THR A 576 -33.03 21.94 3.29
C THR A 576 -32.15 20.71 3.02
N TYR A 577 -32.05 19.83 4.01
CA TYR A 577 -31.30 18.58 3.95
C TYR A 577 -32.21 17.37 3.84
N VAL A 578 -31.81 16.39 3.04
CA VAL A 578 -32.47 15.08 2.94
C VAL A 578 -31.56 14.03 3.54
N THR A 579 -32.13 13.18 4.39
CA THR A 579 -31.43 12.02 4.97
C THR A 579 -31.61 10.81 4.08
N ARG A 580 -30.52 10.08 3.83
CA ARG A 580 -30.55 8.80 3.13
C ARG A 580 -29.60 7.79 3.79
N SER A 581 -29.82 6.51 3.53
CA SER A 581 -28.92 5.44 3.93
C SER A 581 -27.78 5.34 2.92
N GLU A 582 -26.54 5.40 3.38
CA GLU A 582 -25.35 5.25 2.53
C GLU A 582 -24.49 4.08 3.02
N ASN A 583 -24.09 3.20 2.09
CA ASN A 583 -23.04 2.22 2.30
C ASN A 583 -22.44 1.86 0.94
N SER A 584 -21.13 2.02 0.83
CA SER A 584 -20.37 1.75 -0.39
C SER A 584 -19.25 0.72 -0.19
N ILE A 585 -19.28 0.02 0.94
CA ILE A 585 -18.24 -0.94 1.34
C ILE A 585 -18.65 -2.32 0.87
N PHE A 586 -17.84 -2.91 -0.02
CA PHE A 586 -18.09 -4.23 -0.59
C PHE A 586 -16.81 -5.06 -0.61
N PHE A 587 -16.94 -6.34 -0.26
CA PHE A 587 -15.95 -7.37 -0.52
C PHE A 587 -15.98 -7.76 -2.01
N GLU A 588 -14.79 -7.78 -2.60
CA GLU A 588 -14.45 -8.46 -3.85
C GLU A 588 -13.85 -9.84 -3.47
N VAL A 589 -14.09 -10.84 -4.33
CA VAL A 589 -13.58 -12.21 -4.13
C VAL A 589 -12.57 -12.52 -5.22
N ASP A 590 -11.36 -12.88 -4.81
CA ASP A 590 -10.31 -13.36 -5.70
C ASP A 590 -10.00 -14.84 -5.41
N GLY A 591 -9.87 -15.63 -6.47
CA GLY A 591 -9.69 -17.09 -6.42
C GLY A 591 -10.80 -17.86 -7.17
N PRO A 592 -10.87 -19.18 -7.01
CA PRO A 592 -10.01 -20.00 -6.14
C PRO A 592 -8.56 -20.09 -6.63
N TYR A 593 -7.63 -20.30 -5.70
CA TYR A 593 -6.20 -20.48 -5.99
C TYR A 593 -5.75 -21.94 -5.86
N LEU A 594 -4.65 -22.30 -6.52
CA LEU A 594 -4.06 -23.65 -6.45
C LEU A 594 -3.39 -23.91 -5.11
N ALA A 595 -2.55 -22.96 -4.66
CA ALA A 595 -1.72 -23.14 -3.48
C ALA A 595 -1.47 -21.83 -2.75
N MET A 596 -1.36 -21.92 -1.43
CA MET A 596 -0.90 -20.85 -0.56
C MET A 596 0.10 -21.39 0.46
N ILE A 597 1.24 -20.72 0.60
CA ILE A 597 2.31 -21.10 1.52
C ILE A 597 2.60 -19.96 2.49
N LEU A 598 2.50 -20.26 3.79
CA LEU A 598 2.71 -19.32 4.88
C LEU A 598 3.83 -19.82 5.81
N PRO A 599 4.88 -19.01 6.06
CA PRO A 599 6.00 -19.42 6.91
C PRO A 599 5.67 -19.27 8.41
N ALA A 600 6.25 -20.14 9.23
CA ALA A 600 6.19 -20.06 10.69
C ALA A 600 7.35 -19.20 11.26
N SER A 601 7.16 -18.65 12.46
CA SER A 601 8.23 -17.98 13.22
C SER A 601 9.17 -19.02 13.85
N LYS A 602 10.41 -18.60 14.15
CA LYS A 602 11.33 -19.38 14.98
C LYS A 602 10.98 -19.31 16.47
N GLU A 603 10.36 -18.22 16.90
CA GLU A 603 9.96 -18.01 18.29
C GLU A 603 8.58 -18.64 18.55
N GLU A 604 8.50 -19.44 19.61
CA GLU A 604 7.25 -20.07 20.06
C GLU A 604 6.16 -19.01 20.32
N GLY A 605 4.94 -19.27 19.86
CA GLY A 605 3.80 -18.36 20.03
C GLY A 605 3.84 -17.10 19.15
N LYS A 606 4.91 -16.81 18.41
CA LYS A 606 4.95 -15.73 17.42
C LYS A 606 4.67 -16.27 16.02
N LYS A 607 4.01 -15.47 15.20
CA LYS A 607 3.72 -15.79 13.80
C LYS A 607 4.23 -14.67 12.89
N LEU A 608 4.61 -15.03 11.66
CA LEU A 608 5.13 -14.09 10.69
C LEU A 608 3.99 -13.48 9.87
N LYS A 609 3.72 -12.20 10.11
CA LYS A 609 2.70 -11.43 9.37
C LYS A 609 3.23 -10.97 8.01
N LYS A 610 2.34 -10.76 7.02
CA LYS A 610 2.67 -10.21 5.70
C LYS A 610 3.75 -10.98 4.92
N ARG A 611 3.82 -12.29 5.10
CA ARG A 611 4.72 -13.18 4.36
C ARG A 611 3.94 -14.38 3.84
N TYR A 612 3.74 -14.47 2.54
CA TYR A 612 3.05 -15.58 1.90
C TYR A 612 3.34 -15.64 0.40
N ALA A 613 3.18 -16.83 -0.17
CA ALA A 613 3.27 -17.10 -1.60
C ALA A 613 1.98 -17.77 -2.05
N VAL A 614 1.39 -17.30 -3.15
CA VAL A 614 0.12 -17.77 -3.70
C VAL A 614 0.29 -18.12 -5.17
N PHE A 615 -0.32 -19.21 -5.60
CA PHE A 615 -0.24 -19.74 -6.96
C PHE A 615 -1.62 -19.86 -7.61
N ASN A 616 -1.69 -19.49 -8.88
CA ASN A 616 -2.86 -19.68 -9.74
C ASN A 616 -3.04 -21.16 -10.11
N GLU A 617 -4.21 -21.51 -10.64
CA GLU A 617 -4.53 -22.87 -11.14
C GLU A 617 -3.56 -23.36 -12.23
N ASP A 618 -3.00 -22.45 -13.03
CA ASP A 618 -2.00 -22.78 -14.07
C ASP A 618 -0.58 -23.01 -13.51
N GLY A 619 -0.41 -22.93 -12.19
CA GLY A 619 0.88 -23.05 -11.50
C GLY A 619 1.74 -21.78 -11.52
N SER A 620 1.26 -20.70 -12.15
CA SER A 620 1.97 -19.41 -12.13
C SER A 620 1.88 -18.75 -10.75
N LEU A 621 2.93 -18.02 -10.38
CA LEU A 621 2.97 -17.28 -9.12
C LEU A 621 2.02 -16.07 -9.20
N ALA A 622 0.91 -16.14 -8.47
CA ALA A 622 -0.10 -15.09 -8.41
C ALA A 622 0.40 -13.91 -7.56
N GLU A 623 0.87 -14.21 -6.35
CA GLU A 623 1.29 -13.18 -5.40
C GLU A 623 2.42 -13.67 -4.49
N LEU A 624 3.36 -12.78 -4.19
CA LEU A 624 4.49 -13.05 -3.31
C LEU A 624 4.79 -11.84 -2.43
N LYS A 625 4.58 -12.00 -1.11
CA LYS A 625 4.67 -10.91 -0.14
C LYS A 625 5.74 -11.15 0.91
N GLY A 626 6.42 -10.08 1.29
CA GLY A 626 7.29 -10.02 2.46
C GLY A 626 8.61 -10.79 2.40
N PHE A 627 8.78 -11.74 1.48
CA PHE A 627 9.99 -12.54 1.32
C PHE A 627 11.19 -11.76 0.77
N GLU A 628 12.38 -12.22 1.15
CA GLU A 628 13.69 -11.64 0.84
C GLU A 628 13.97 -11.55 -0.67
N VAL A 629 13.44 -12.48 -1.47
CA VAL A 629 13.51 -12.43 -2.94
C VAL A 629 12.95 -11.13 -3.54
N LYS A 630 11.99 -10.48 -2.87
CA LYS A 630 11.45 -9.17 -3.26
C LYS A 630 12.18 -7.99 -2.60
N ARG A 631 13.03 -8.22 -1.59
CA ARG A 631 13.71 -7.16 -0.82
C ARG A 631 15.07 -6.77 -1.41
N ARG A 632 15.47 -5.51 -1.22
CA ARG A 632 16.79 -5.00 -1.62
C ARG A 632 17.85 -5.38 -0.59
N GLY A 633 19.06 -5.68 -1.04
CA GLY A 633 20.23 -5.85 -0.15
C GLY A 633 20.31 -7.19 0.59
N GLU A 634 19.26 -8.00 0.55
CA GLU A 634 19.29 -9.34 1.16
C GLU A 634 20.26 -10.27 0.42
N LEU A 635 20.80 -11.24 1.15
CA LEU A 635 21.77 -12.20 0.65
C LEU A 635 21.27 -12.90 -0.61
N GLN A 636 22.02 -12.79 -1.71
CA GLN A 636 21.63 -13.33 -3.02
C GLN A 636 21.36 -14.84 -2.96
N LEU A 637 22.13 -15.57 -2.16
CA LEU A 637 21.91 -17.00 -1.92
C LEU A 637 20.48 -17.30 -1.43
N ILE A 638 19.96 -16.52 -0.48
CA ILE A 638 18.61 -16.70 0.06
C ILE A 638 17.56 -16.42 -1.01
N LYS A 639 17.79 -15.43 -1.88
CA LYS A 639 16.87 -15.12 -2.98
C LYS A 639 16.76 -16.25 -3.99
N ILE A 640 17.89 -16.85 -4.36
CA ILE A 640 17.94 -17.98 -5.29
C ILE A 640 17.30 -19.21 -4.62
N PHE A 641 17.64 -19.47 -3.36
CA PHE A 641 17.02 -20.54 -2.57
C PHE A 641 15.49 -20.41 -2.54
N GLN A 642 14.97 -19.25 -2.14
CA GLN A 642 13.53 -18.99 -2.11
C GLN A 642 12.87 -19.20 -3.47
N SER A 643 13.48 -18.68 -4.54
CA SER A 643 12.96 -18.86 -5.90
C SER A 643 12.86 -20.35 -6.28
N SER A 644 13.87 -21.16 -5.93
CA SER A 644 13.86 -22.60 -6.21
C SER A 644 12.89 -23.40 -5.34
N VAL A 645 12.68 -22.97 -4.09
CA VAL A 645 11.82 -23.68 -3.12
C VAL A 645 10.34 -23.45 -3.41
N PHE A 646 9.95 -22.25 -3.85
CA PHE A 646 8.55 -21.94 -4.12
C PHE A 646 7.92 -22.85 -5.17
N GLU A 647 8.63 -23.15 -6.25
CA GLU A 647 8.16 -24.09 -7.27
C GLU A 647 8.09 -25.54 -6.77
N ALA A 648 8.95 -25.91 -5.80
CA ALA A 648 8.97 -27.25 -5.23
C ALA A 648 7.72 -27.57 -4.39
N PHE A 649 7.04 -26.56 -3.84
CA PHE A 649 5.79 -26.73 -3.10
C PHE A 649 4.62 -27.20 -3.98
N LEU A 650 4.72 -27.03 -5.30
CA LEU A 650 3.70 -27.50 -6.26
C LEU A 650 3.87 -28.98 -6.65
N LYS A 651 4.96 -29.63 -6.22
CA LYS A 651 5.24 -31.04 -6.52
C LYS A 651 4.71 -31.93 -5.39
N GLY A 652 4.41 -33.19 -5.71
CA GLY A 652 3.83 -34.16 -4.77
C GLY A 652 2.31 -34.14 -4.74
N SER A 653 1.72 -35.27 -4.34
CA SER A 653 0.27 -35.52 -4.24
C SER A 653 -0.25 -35.54 -2.82
N THR A 654 0.63 -35.76 -1.83
CA THR A 654 0.34 -35.69 -0.40
C THR A 654 1.20 -34.63 0.27
N LEU A 655 0.77 -34.15 1.44
CA LEU A 655 1.52 -33.12 2.19
C LEU A 655 2.95 -33.58 2.51
N GLU A 656 3.13 -34.87 2.82
CA GLU A 656 4.44 -35.49 3.06
C GLU A 656 5.31 -35.44 1.81
N GLU A 657 4.80 -35.84 0.65
CA GLU A 657 5.53 -35.77 -0.62
C GLU A 657 5.89 -34.33 -1.02
N VAL A 658 5.03 -33.35 -0.71
CA VAL A 658 5.35 -31.93 -0.92
C VAL A 658 6.57 -31.54 -0.08
N TYR A 659 6.55 -31.84 1.22
CA TYR A 659 7.66 -31.53 2.11
C TYR A 659 8.93 -32.28 1.74
N ASP A 660 8.84 -33.53 1.27
CA ASP A 660 10.00 -34.28 0.76
C ASP A 660 10.61 -33.64 -0.49
N SER A 661 9.77 -33.16 -1.41
CA SER A 661 10.23 -32.42 -2.59
C SER A 661 10.95 -31.13 -2.21
N VAL A 662 10.40 -30.38 -1.24
CA VAL A 662 11.02 -29.16 -0.71
C VAL A 662 12.31 -29.46 0.05
N ALA A 663 12.34 -30.55 0.83
CA ALA A 663 13.51 -31.00 1.58
C ALA A 663 14.68 -31.33 0.64
N LYS A 664 14.43 -32.01 -0.48
CA LYS A 664 15.46 -32.28 -1.51
C LYS A 664 16.12 -31.00 -2.03
N VAL A 665 15.34 -29.93 -2.23
CA VAL A 665 15.88 -28.63 -2.64
C VAL A 665 16.68 -28.00 -1.50
N ALA A 666 16.19 -28.08 -0.26
CA ALA A 666 16.91 -27.59 0.91
C ALA A 666 18.25 -28.31 1.12
N ASP A 667 18.28 -29.63 1.03
CA ASP A 667 19.48 -30.46 1.17
C ASP A 667 20.50 -30.15 0.09
N TYR A 668 20.06 -29.95 -1.16
CA TYR A 668 20.95 -29.50 -2.24
C TYR A 668 21.66 -28.18 -1.90
N TRP A 669 20.93 -27.18 -1.38
CA TRP A 669 21.52 -25.90 -1.01
C TRP A 669 22.39 -25.98 0.26
N LEU A 670 22.05 -26.85 1.20
CA LEU A 670 22.90 -27.17 2.35
C LEU A 670 24.21 -27.82 1.92
N ASP A 671 24.17 -28.77 0.98
CA ASP A 671 25.36 -29.41 0.41
C ASP A 671 26.28 -28.41 -0.29
N VAL A 672 25.71 -27.48 -1.06
CA VAL A 672 26.46 -26.38 -1.69
C VAL A 672 27.17 -25.55 -0.60
N LEU A 673 26.48 -25.21 0.49
CA LEU A 673 27.07 -24.48 1.61
C LEU A 673 28.19 -25.27 2.29
N TYR A 674 27.98 -26.55 2.61
CA TYR A 674 28.99 -27.39 3.26
C TYR A 674 30.24 -27.57 2.39
N ARG A 675 30.06 -27.77 1.07
CA ARG A 675 31.18 -27.87 0.12
C ARG A 675 31.95 -26.56 0.00
N LEU A 676 31.26 -25.41 -0.05
CA LEU A 676 31.90 -24.09 -0.08
C LEU A 676 32.67 -23.78 1.21
N ILE A 677 32.14 -24.19 2.37
CA ILE A 677 32.82 -24.07 3.66
C ILE A 677 34.07 -24.96 3.71
N LEU A 678 34.00 -26.19 3.20
CA LEU A 678 35.16 -27.09 3.10
C LEU A 678 36.29 -26.50 2.24
N VAL A 679 35.96 -25.88 1.10
CA VAL A 679 36.93 -25.21 0.22
C VAL A 679 37.53 -23.96 0.88
N LYS A 680 36.73 -23.15 1.60
CA LYS A 680 37.24 -21.99 2.35
C LYS A 680 38.04 -22.37 3.59
N CYS A 681 37.72 -23.46 4.28
CA CYS A 681 38.52 -23.96 5.40
C CYS A 681 39.89 -24.49 4.95
N GLN A 682 39.99 -25.10 3.77
CA GLN A 682 41.29 -25.44 3.17
C GLN A 682 42.14 -24.19 2.85
N HIS A 683 41.51 -23.08 2.46
CA HIS A 683 42.22 -21.82 2.21
C HIS A 683 42.49 -20.98 3.47
N MET A 684 41.67 -21.07 4.53
CA MET A 684 41.91 -20.34 5.79
C MET A 684 42.92 -21.03 6.71
N LEU A 685 43.12 -22.34 6.59
CA LEU A 685 44.17 -23.06 7.33
C LEU A 685 45.60 -22.70 6.85
N SER A 686 45.75 -21.96 5.75
CA SER A 686 47.04 -21.41 5.31
C SER A 686 47.28 -19.95 5.70
N SER A 687 46.32 -19.25 6.33
CA SER A 687 46.51 -17.87 6.77
C SER A 687 45.82 -17.61 8.11
N SER A 688 46.57 -17.80 9.19
CA SER A 688 46.19 -17.35 10.53
C SER A 688 46.41 -15.84 10.67
N ALA A 689 45.37 -15.07 11.02
CA ALA A 689 45.41 -14.08 12.13
C ALA A 689 44.09 -13.29 12.27
N SER A 690 43.63 -13.21 13.52
CA SER A 690 42.77 -12.18 14.12
C SER A 690 41.25 -12.18 13.83
N ARG A 691 40.50 -12.13 14.94
CA ARG A 691 39.04 -12.04 15.05
C ARG A 691 38.57 -10.62 14.74
N VAL A 692 37.69 -10.45 13.76
CA VAL A 692 36.92 -9.22 13.50
C VAL A 692 35.45 -9.62 13.25
N PRO A 693 34.44 -8.87 13.75
CA PRO A 693 33.03 -9.18 13.52
C PRO A 693 32.67 -9.13 12.03
N LEU A 694 31.79 -10.05 11.60
CA LEU A 694 31.41 -10.32 10.20
C LEU A 694 30.94 -9.10 9.38
N HIS A 695 30.58 -7.98 10.03
CA HIS A 695 30.03 -6.80 9.37
C HIS A 695 31.10 -5.92 8.67
N PHE A 696 32.40 -6.18 8.87
CA PHE A 696 33.50 -5.41 8.28
C PHE A 696 34.36 -6.19 7.26
N CYS A 697 34.23 -7.51 7.14
CA CYS A 697 35.11 -8.33 6.31
C CYS A 697 34.50 -8.83 4.99
N VAL A 698 33.28 -8.40 4.65
CA VAL A 698 32.64 -8.74 3.36
C VAL A 698 32.24 -7.45 2.65
N GLN A 699 33.24 -6.73 2.15
CA GLN A 699 33.12 -5.84 0.99
C GLN A 699 34.08 -6.33 -0.08
#